data_AF-A0A6I7N0Q1-F1
#
_entry.id   AF-A0A6I7N0Q1-F1
#
_cell.length_a   1.000
_cell.length_b   1.000
_cell.length_c   1.000
_cell.angle_alpha   90.00
_cell.angle_beta   90.00
_cell.angle_gamma   90.00
#
_symmetry.space_group_name_H-M   'P 1'
#
loop_
_entity.id
_entity.type
_entity.pdbx_description
1 polymer ?
#
loop_
_entity_poly.entity_id
_entity_poly.type
_entity_poly.pdbx_seq_one_letter_code
_entity_poly.pdbx_strand_id
1 'polypeptide(L)'
;MKNRMGVRRALLASCVLAFSASAGAGEPVPSAAAGQGQAEAQWIASDALVALLDQTGAKAVPVRLSGLSERAATVRDAWLEAFSAPDSSLHLDGDLEVIESASGTIRLVMPGVSIRAPDASEAAPSPFVLDLGSLAAVLEPVAEERWAVVWELPESARLRDQDGDVVGVMTTDERSLRGLWAADLGTMLKADLRLQGLDLRLDPEAVQGYREGDWNGAGGDLPPDSELPGGLSAERLTVTLDLEEPEPGVVSGPLRLALDDVVVESLEGTPMARLAALHMGADYMGLDLPRLTALSELAADPESLMHQDPEIVLTDLLAAIGGVQTRVELSDLVVEGPNGTGQLRLRSAAVDTGLMPSEADLPLSDLRGSFQARGWRFHDEDSAIEVDSFGVDMRLDRVAPVTLLRLGMLSMLSDDVAEAELLGFSREILGGVGLGLSVSGVAGVMGAVPGVEAAPFGLERLEFGVGLSDLDSRTPGLSLSYRHQGLSGDATGMNPIPEELFPREVSVDLTASSLPTGTLADEALASGEMGAGPEAIFLAMLENATRLDINEIVIDLPIAGLRFTGHAHAEQGEDPEPGMLSGAAEMEIRGLDTVVEYALAFSGSEAARQQIVGIATILKLASEKRSTDDGEVLHFFRVEGDSQGRLVVNGNDLGALLMGGTP
;
A
#
# COMPACT_ATOMS: atom_id res chain seq x y z
N MET A 1 -30.40 19.70 -2.05
CA MET A 1 -31.34 18.54 -2.15
C MET A 1 -30.79 17.31 -2.89
N LYS A 2 -29.81 17.39 -3.82
CA LYS A 2 -29.41 16.22 -4.63
C LYS A 2 -28.46 15.20 -3.97
N ASN A 3 -27.61 15.58 -3.00
CA ASN A 3 -26.43 14.78 -2.63
C ASN A 3 -26.54 13.98 -1.30
N ARG A 4 -27.74 13.71 -0.78
CA ARG A 4 -28.00 13.38 0.65
C ARG A 4 -27.30 12.17 1.30
N MET A 5 -26.76 11.21 0.56
CA MET A 5 -26.66 9.82 1.04
C MET A 5 -25.28 9.15 0.86
N GLY A 6 -24.24 9.90 0.48
CA GLY A 6 -22.86 9.46 0.25
C GLY A 6 -22.38 8.23 1.04
N VAL A 7 -22.37 8.27 2.38
CA VAL A 7 -21.65 7.23 3.15
C VAL A 7 -22.45 5.94 3.37
N ARG A 8 -23.80 5.98 3.41
CA ARG A 8 -24.62 4.74 3.47
C ARG A 8 -24.42 3.84 2.23
N ARG A 9 -24.02 4.44 1.11
CA ARG A 9 -23.83 3.74 -0.18
C ARG A 9 -22.63 2.80 -0.17
N ALA A 10 -21.55 3.14 0.53
CA ALA A 10 -20.26 2.46 0.37
C ALA A 10 -20.32 0.96 0.72
N LEU A 11 -20.91 0.58 1.87
CA LEU A 11 -20.96 -0.82 2.31
C LEU A 11 -21.89 -1.70 1.45
N LEU A 12 -23.05 -1.18 1.08
CA LEU A 12 -24.00 -1.89 0.22
C LEU A 12 -23.47 -2.01 -1.22
N ALA A 13 -22.86 -0.94 -1.74
CA ALA A 13 -22.23 -0.95 -3.05
C ALA A 13 -20.98 -1.85 -3.08
N SER A 14 -20.14 -1.91 -2.04
CA SER A 14 -18.98 -2.84 -1.99
C SER A 14 -19.36 -4.32 -2.17
N CYS A 15 -20.58 -4.71 -1.80
CA CYS A 15 -21.08 -6.07 -2.01
C CYS A 15 -21.55 -6.34 -3.46
N VAL A 16 -21.61 -5.32 -4.31
CA VAL A 16 -22.15 -5.34 -5.69
C VAL A 16 -21.10 -4.90 -6.73
N LEU A 17 -20.29 -3.89 -6.38
CA LEU A 17 -19.17 -3.35 -7.17
C LEU A 17 -18.01 -4.34 -7.33
N ALA A 18 -18.05 -5.49 -6.66
CA ALA A 18 -17.24 -6.67 -6.98
C ALA A 18 -17.35 -7.08 -8.47
N PHE A 19 -18.42 -6.69 -9.16
CA PHE A 19 -18.62 -6.91 -10.60
C PHE A 19 -18.17 -5.77 -11.52
N SER A 20 -17.69 -4.64 -10.99
CA SER A 20 -17.33 -3.45 -11.80
C SER A 20 -15.88 -3.00 -11.65
N ALA A 21 -15.01 -3.88 -11.14
CA ALA A 21 -13.60 -3.59 -10.84
C ALA A 21 -12.63 -4.65 -11.41
N SER A 22 -12.81 -5.04 -12.67
CA SER A 22 -11.91 -5.98 -13.37
C SER A 22 -11.63 -5.58 -14.82
N ALA A 23 -10.74 -4.59 -14.98
CA ALA A 23 -10.17 -4.19 -16.28
C ALA A 23 -8.67 -3.87 -16.14
N GLY A 24 -7.88 -4.79 -15.55
CA GLY A 24 -6.41 -4.71 -15.50
C GLY A 24 -5.72 -5.64 -14.49
N ALA A 25 -4.80 -6.49 -14.98
CA ALA A 25 -3.81 -7.35 -14.25
C ALA A 25 -4.33 -8.55 -13.40
N GLY A 26 -3.45 -9.53 -13.06
CA GLY A 26 -3.77 -10.98 -12.89
C GLY A 26 -2.90 -11.84 -11.91
N GLU A 27 -2.64 -13.17 -11.95
CA GLU A 27 -3.16 -14.43 -12.58
C GLU A 27 -2.05 -15.58 -12.82
N PRO A 28 -1.65 -16.80 -12.20
CA PRO A 28 -2.01 -17.73 -11.05
C PRO A 28 -0.95 -18.41 -10.11
N VAL A 29 -1.41 -18.96 -8.96
CA VAL A 29 -0.66 -19.81 -7.97
C VAL A 29 -0.53 -21.30 -8.37
N PRO A 30 0.40 -22.08 -7.75
CA PRO A 30 0.01 -22.99 -6.64
C PRO A 30 1.09 -23.16 -5.54
N SER A 31 0.90 -23.66 -4.31
CA SER A 31 -0.22 -23.92 -3.36
C SER A 31 0.26 -25.02 -2.38
N ALA A 32 0.13 -24.83 -1.06
CA ALA A 32 0.33 -25.87 -0.03
C ALA A 32 -0.38 -25.47 1.29
N ALA A 33 -0.86 -26.41 2.10
CA ALA A 33 -1.90 -26.16 3.12
C ALA A 33 -1.54 -26.57 4.57
N ALA A 34 -2.18 -25.91 5.56
CA ALA A 34 -2.87 -26.55 6.70
C ALA A 34 -3.39 -25.55 7.78
N GLY A 35 -4.61 -25.75 8.30
CA GLY A 35 -5.02 -25.30 9.66
C GLY A 35 -6.46 -24.75 9.81
N GLN A 36 -7.37 -25.53 10.43
CA GLN A 36 -8.73 -25.08 10.82
C GLN A 36 -8.84 -24.85 12.35
N GLY A 37 -9.77 -23.98 12.79
CA GLY A 37 -9.83 -23.51 14.19
C GLY A 37 -11.18 -23.07 14.78
N GLN A 38 -12.30 -23.73 14.45
CA GLN A 38 -13.60 -23.75 15.19
C GLN A 38 -14.30 -22.43 15.60
N ALA A 39 -15.44 -22.13 14.97
CA ALA A 39 -16.49 -21.21 15.50
C ALA A 39 -17.93 -21.59 15.04
N GLU A 40 -18.25 -22.88 14.97
CA GLU A 40 -19.36 -23.42 14.15
C GLU A 40 -20.68 -23.70 14.91
N ALA A 41 -21.02 -22.89 15.92
CA ALA A 41 -21.99 -23.29 16.96
C ALA A 41 -23.47 -22.89 16.79
N GLN A 42 -23.85 -22.10 15.77
CA GLN A 42 -25.22 -21.57 15.62
C GLN A 42 -25.88 -21.74 14.23
N TRP A 43 -25.16 -22.18 13.19
CA TRP A 43 -25.65 -22.19 11.80
C TRP A 43 -26.64 -23.32 11.44
N ILE A 44 -26.89 -24.27 12.35
CA ILE A 44 -27.68 -25.50 12.10
C ILE A 44 -29.18 -25.22 11.80
N ALA A 45 -29.65 -23.99 11.99
CA ALA A 45 -30.99 -23.57 11.55
C ALA A 45 -31.12 -23.42 10.02
N SER A 46 -30.02 -23.30 9.27
CA SER A 46 -30.00 -22.93 7.84
C SER A 46 -30.70 -23.94 6.93
N ASP A 47 -30.39 -25.24 7.07
CA ASP A 47 -30.92 -26.29 6.17
C ASP A 47 -32.44 -26.47 6.33
N ALA A 48 -32.95 -26.20 7.53
CA ALA A 48 -34.38 -26.21 7.80
C ALA A 48 -35.12 -25.11 7.03
N LEU A 49 -34.47 -23.98 6.73
CA LEU A 49 -35.07 -22.87 5.99
C LEU A 49 -35.29 -23.21 4.51
N VAL A 50 -34.27 -23.77 3.87
CA VAL A 50 -34.35 -24.23 2.46
C VAL A 50 -35.41 -25.34 2.34
N ALA A 51 -35.45 -26.27 3.30
CA ALA A 51 -36.47 -27.31 3.35
C ALA A 51 -37.88 -26.79 3.69
N LEU A 52 -38.02 -25.62 4.33
CA LEU A 52 -39.30 -24.99 4.62
C LEU A 52 -39.88 -24.35 3.35
N LEU A 53 -39.05 -23.60 2.61
CA LEU A 53 -39.46 -22.93 1.36
C LEU A 53 -40.07 -23.89 0.34
N ASP A 54 -39.47 -25.08 0.17
CA ASP A 54 -39.94 -26.12 -0.76
C ASP A 54 -41.21 -26.86 -0.25
N GLN A 55 -41.48 -26.84 1.06
CA GLN A 55 -42.64 -27.52 1.66
C GLN A 55 -43.83 -26.59 1.93
N THR A 56 -43.63 -25.28 2.09
CA THR A 56 -44.73 -24.32 2.32
C THR A 56 -45.45 -23.94 1.03
N GLY A 57 -46.13 -24.92 0.42
CA GLY A 57 -47.17 -24.70 -0.61
C GLY A 57 -48.42 -23.96 -0.10
N ALA A 58 -48.29 -23.19 0.97
CA ALA A 58 -49.30 -22.28 1.49
C ALA A 58 -49.43 -21.10 0.53
N LYS A 59 -50.63 -20.91 -0.04
CA LYS A 59 -50.90 -19.77 -0.90
C LYS A 59 -50.82 -18.46 -0.11
N ALA A 60 -49.67 -17.80 -0.19
CA ALA A 60 -49.57 -16.39 0.14
C ALA A 60 -50.63 -15.63 -0.68
N VAL A 61 -51.45 -14.84 0.00
CA VAL A 61 -52.42 -13.97 -0.67
C VAL A 61 -51.68 -12.69 -1.00
N PRO A 62 -51.58 -12.25 -2.27
CA PRO A 62 -50.90 -11.01 -2.61
C PRO A 62 -51.62 -9.84 -1.94
N VAL A 63 -50.97 -9.27 -0.92
CA VAL A 63 -51.49 -8.18 -0.11
C VAL A 63 -51.29 -6.89 -0.90
N ARG A 64 -52.37 -6.21 -1.28
CA ARG A 64 -52.27 -4.86 -1.87
C ARG A 64 -51.57 -3.93 -0.88
N LEU A 65 -50.77 -3.00 -1.39
CA LEU A 65 -49.95 -2.00 -0.65
C LEU A 65 -50.63 -1.36 0.58
N SER A 66 -51.96 -1.24 0.60
CA SER A 66 -52.77 -0.78 1.73
C SER A 66 -52.95 -1.79 2.88
N GLY A 67 -52.14 -2.84 2.96
CA GLY A 67 -52.30 -3.92 3.94
C GLY A 67 -51.00 -4.54 4.47
N LEU A 68 -49.83 -3.99 4.12
CA LEU A 68 -48.57 -4.32 4.77
C LEU A 68 -48.57 -3.85 6.24
N SER A 69 -47.85 -4.55 7.11
CA SER A 69 -47.53 -4.04 8.44
C SER A 69 -46.61 -2.82 8.37
N GLU A 70 -46.54 -2.08 9.47
CA GLU A 70 -45.61 -0.96 9.63
C GLU A 70 -44.16 -1.39 9.38
N ARG A 71 -43.76 -2.56 9.91
CA ARG A 71 -42.43 -3.16 9.68
C ARG A 71 -42.18 -3.49 8.20
N ALA A 72 -43.14 -4.09 7.51
CA ALA A 72 -42.99 -4.41 6.09
C ALA A 72 -43.02 -3.18 5.19
N ALA A 73 -43.71 -2.10 5.60
CA ALA A 73 -43.62 -0.80 4.94
C ALA A 73 -42.24 -0.14 5.14
N THR A 74 -41.70 -0.13 6.36
CA THR A 74 -40.32 0.38 6.63
C THR A 74 -39.27 -0.37 5.83
N VAL A 75 -39.35 -1.71 5.76
CA VAL A 75 -38.44 -2.53 4.94
C VAL A 75 -38.59 -2.18 3.46
N ARG A 76 -39.81 -2.11 2.91
CA ARG A 76 -40.05 -1.69 1.51
C ARG A 76 -39.41 -0.33 1.23
N ASP A 77 -39.65 0.65 2.09
CA ASP A 77 -39.27 2.03 1.83
C ASP A 77 -37.74 2.23 1.92
N ALA A 78 -37.05 1.53 2.83
CA ALA A 78 -35.59 1.49 2.87
C ALA A 78 -34.98 0.84 1.61
N TRP A 79 -35.57 -0.26 1.09
CA TRP A 79 -35.12 -0.88 -0.15
C TRP A 79 -35.41 -0.02 -1.38
N LEU A 80 -36.58 0.64 -1.45
CA LEU A 80 -36.88 1.60 -2.50
C LEU A 80 -35.94 2.82 -2.48
N GLU A 81 -35.57 3.32 -1.29
CA GLU A 81 -34.60 4.41 -1.15
C GLU A 81 -33.21 4.01 -1.68
N ALA A 82 -32.77 2.77 -1.42
CA ALA A 82 -31.51 2.24 -1.95
C ALA A 82 -31.50 2.19 -3.49
N PHE A 83 -32.53 1.60 -4.13
CA PHE A 83 -32.63 1.54 -5.60
C PHE A 83 -32.91 2.89 -6.27
N SER A 84 -33.48 3.87 -5.53
CA SER A 84 -33.85 5.19 -6.06
C SER A 84 -32.79 6.27 -5.79
N ALA A 85 -31.67 5.95 -5.15
CA ALA A 85 -30.60 6.90 -4.91
C ALA A 85 -29.97 7.36 -6.25
N PRO A 86 -29.74 8.68 -6.48
CA PRO A 86 -29.24 9.18 -7.77
C PRO A 86 -27.91 8.57 -8.22
N ASP A 87 -27.08 8.17 -7.24
CA ASP A 87 -25.74 7.65 -7.40
C ASP A 87 -25.69 6.14 -7.07
N SER A 88 -26.83 5.44 -7.19
CA SER A 88 -26.92 3.99 -7.06
C SER A 88 -26.36 3.31 -8.31
N SER A 89 -25.46 2.35 -8.13
CA SER A 89 -25.07 1.42 -9.20
C SER A 89 -26.18 0.41 -9.53
N LEU A 90 -27.14 0.19 -8.62
CA LEU A 90 -28.31 -0.67 -8.81
C LEU A 90 -29.51 0.14 -9.29
N HIS A 91 -30.09 -0.27 -10.43
CA HIS A 91 -31.38 0.24 -10.92
C HIS A 91 -32.43 -0.87 -10.97
N LEU A 92 -33.71 -0.47 -10.97
CA LEU A 92 -34.87 -1.36 -10.93
C LEU A 92 -35.89 -0.95 -12.01
N ASP A 93 -36.05 -1.76 -13.06
CA ASP A 93 -37.00 -1.51 -14.14
C ASP A 93 -38.44 -2.01 -13.79
N GLY A 94 -38.97 -1.54 -12.65
CA GLY A 94 -40.36 -1.76 -12.26
C GLY A 94 -40.68 -1.44 -10.79
N ASP A 95 -41.93 -1.71 -10.39
CA ASP A 95 -42.36 -1.59 -8.99
C ASP A 95 -41.83 -2.76 -8.14
N LEU A 96 -41.31 -2.46 -6.95
CA LEU A 96 -40.94 -3.46 -5.93
C LEU A 96 -42.19 -4.16 -5.37
N GLU A 97 -42.37 -5.46 -5.64
CA GLU A 97 -43.43 -6.26 -5.01
C GLU A 97 -42.96 -6.75 -3.63
N VAL A 98 -43.85 -6.60 -2.63
CA VAL A 98 -43.59 -6.97 -1.23
C VAL A 98 -44.73 -7.84 -0.72
N ILE A 99 -44.41 -9.07 -0.33
CA ILE A 99 -45.36 -10.08 0.14
C ILE A 99 -45.03 -10.41 1.59
N GLU A 100 -45.89 -9.97 2.51
CA GLU A 100 -45.78 -10.28 3.94
C GLU A 100 -46.59 -11.53 4.32
N SER A 101 -46.02 -12.36 5.18
CA SER A 101 -46.65 -13.59 5.69
C SER A 101 -47.09 -13.47 7.14
N ALA A 102 -47.92 -14.41 7.60
CA ALA A 102 -48.44 -14.41 8.98
C ALA A 102 -47.38 -14.66 10.08
N SER A 103 -46.15 -15.07 9.72
CA SER A 103 -45.00 -15.15 10.64
C SER A 103 -44.23 -13.82 10.75
N GLY A 104 -44.54 -12.84 9.91
CA GLY A 104 -43.72 -11.63 9.73
C GLY A 104 -42.55 -11.83 8.76
N THR A 105 -42.37 -13.01 8.16
CA THR A 105 -41.44 -13.21 7.05
C THR A 105 -41.91 -12.41 5.83
N ILE A 106 -41.01 -11.65 5.21
CA ILE A 106 -41.27 -10.81 4.03
C ILE A 106 -40.56 -11.44 2.83
N ARG A 107 -41.23 -11.49 1.67
CA ARG A 107 -40.58 -11.71 0.37
C ARG A 107 -40.60 -10.44 -0.45
N LEU A 108 -39.44 -10.03 -0.94
CA LEU A 108 -39.27 -8.96 -1.94
C LEU A 108 -39.12 -9.61 -3.32
N VAL A 109 -39.72 -9.00 -4.35
CA VAL A 109 -39.49 -9.36 -5.76
C VAL A 109 -39.18 -8.07 -6.53
N MET A 110 -38.03 -8.08 -7.20
CA MET A 110 -37.40 -6.93 -7.84
C MET A 110 -37.27 -7.20 -9.35
N PRO A 111 -38.20 -6.70 -10.18
CA PRO A 111 -38.15 -6.92 -11.63
C PRO A 111 -37.09 -6.03 -12.31
N GLY A 112 -36.32 -6.60 -13.22
CA GLY A 112 -35.39 -5.85 -14.08
C GLY A 112 -34.30 -5.11 -13.30
N VAL A 113 -33.61 -5.81 -12.41
CA VAL A 113 -32.44 -5.25 -11.71
C VAL A 113 -31.26 -5.19 -12.68
N SER A 114 -30.60 -4.04 -12.75
CA SER A 114 -29.36 -3.88 -13.50
C SER A 114 -28.28 -3.17 -12.69
N ILE A 115 -27.01 -3.56 -12.91
CA ILE A 115 -25.83 -2.90 -12.34
C ILE A 115 -25.19 -2.00 -13.42
N ARG A 116 -24.82 -0.78 -13.03
CA ARG A 116 -24.05 0.18 -13.85
C ARG A 116 -22.79 0.62 -13.11
N ALA A 117 -21.75 0.98 -13.86
CA ALA A 117 -20.53 1.55 -13.29
C ALA A 117 -20.82 2.92 -12.63
N PRO A 118 -20.24 3.24 -11.45
CA PRO A 118 -20.63 4.41 -10.65
C PRO A 118 -20.28 5.76 -11.29
N ASP A 119 -19.28 5.83 -12.19
CA ASP A 119 -18.89 7.06 -12.89
C ASP A 119 -19.67 7.32 -14.20
N ALA A 120 -20.81 6.66 -14.41
CA ALA A 120 -21.71 6.82 -15.55
C ALA A 120 -22.47 8.17 -15.56
N SER A 121 -21.73 9.29 -15.61
CA SER A 121 -22.32 10.63 -15.69
C SER A 121 -23.18 10.81 -16.96
N GLU A 122 -24.16 11.72 -16.94
CA GLU A 122 -24.95 12.06 -18.14
C GLU A 122 -24.10 12.58 -19.33
N ALA A 123 -22.85 12.99 -19.09
CA ALA A 123 -21.90 13.42 -20.11
C ALA A 123 -21.01 12.29 -20.67
N ALA A 124 -20.94 11.16 -19.97
CA ALA A 124 -20.16 9.98 -20.32
C ALA A 124 -20.83 8.73 -19.70
N PRO A 125 -21.91 8.21 -20.31
CA PRO A 125 -22.57 7.01 -19.81
C PRO A 125 -21.61 5.82 -19.82
N SER A 126 -21.76 4.90 -18.85
CA SER A 126 -21.02 3.63 -18.85
C SER A 126 -21.18 2.94 -20.21
N PRO A 127 -20.11 2.42 -20.83
CA PRO A 127 -20.22 1.68 -22.09
C PRO A 127 -21.10 0.43 -21.93
N PHE A 128 -21.19 -0.13 -20.71
CA PHE A 128 -21.93 -1.36 -20.46
C PHE A 128 -22.84 -1.32 -19.22
N VAL A 129 -23.86 -2.17 -19.24
CA VAL A 129 -24.85 -2.42 -18.17
C VAL A 129 -24.98 -3.92 -17.95
N LEU A 130 -24.92 -4.39 -16.70
CA LEU A 130 -25.11 -5.80 -16.35
C LEU A 130 -26.56 -6.03 -15.92
N ASP A 131 -27.38 -6.56 -16.82
CA ASP A 131 -28.79 -6.92 -16.62
C ASP A 131 -28.91 -8.27 -15.90
N LEU A 132 -29.36 -8.24 -14.64
CA LEU A 132 -29.57 -9.41 -13.78
C LEU A 132 -30.96 -10.04 -13.93
N GLY A 133 -31.84 -9.45 -14.75
CA GLY A 133 -33.24 -9.86 -14.82
C GLY A 133 -34.00 -9.60 -13.50
N SER A 134 -34.81 -10.57 -13.07
CA SER A 134 -35.59 -10.43 -11.83
C SER A 134 -34.88 -11.08 -10.63
N LEU A 135 -34.65 -10.31 -9.57
CA LEU A 135 -34.18 -10.81 -8.28
C LEU A 135 -35.35 -11.03 -7.31
N ALA A 136 -35.14 -11.87 -6.30
CA ALA A 136 -36.01 -11.92 -5.13
C ALA A 136 -35.19 -12.15 -3.86
N ALA A 137 -35.76 -11.74 -2.72
CA ALA A 137 -35.15 -11.91 -1.40
C ALA A 137 -36.21 -12.32 -0.37
N VAL A 138 -35.83 -13.17 0.58
CA VAL A 138 -36.64 -13.54 1.75
C VAL A 138 -35.98 -12.94 2.99
N LEU A 139 -36.76 -12.23 3.80
CA LEU A 139 -36.32 -11.57 5.03
C LEU A 139 -37.10 -12.12 6.22
N GLU A 140 -36.39 -12.63 7.22
CA GLU A 140 -36.95 -13.17 8.47
C GLU A 140 -36.54 -12.32 9.68
N PRO A 141 -37.47 -11.93 10.57
CA PRO A 141 -37.15 -11.10 11.72
C PRO A 141 -36.41 -11.92 12.79
N VAL A 142 -35.16 -11.53 13.08
CA VAL A 142 -34.30 -12.18 14.10
C VAL A 142 -34.39 -11.45 15.44
N ALA A 143 -34.47 -10.12 15.39
CA ALA A 143 -34.68 -9.27 16.57
C ALA A 143 -35.57 -8.07 16.20
N GLU A 144 -35.66 -7.07 17.09
CA GLU A 144 -36.11 -5.73 16.70
C GLU A 144 -35.12 -5.18 15.65
N GLU A 145 -35.63 -4.69 14.52
CA GLU A 145 -34.89 -4.05 13.41
C GLU A 145 -33.77 -4.87 12.74
N ARG A 146 -33.44 -6.09 13.22
CA ARG A 146 -32.46 -7.02 12.61
C ARG A 146 -33.17 -8.17 11.89
N TRP A 147 -32.84 -8.37 10.61
CA TRP A 147 -33.47 -9.35 9.71
C TRP A 147 -32.44 -10.28 9.08
N ALA A 148 -32.64 -11.59 9.16
CA ALA A 148 -31.88 -12.54 8.34
C ALA A 148 -32.38 -12.45 6.90
N VAL A 149 -31.47 -12.36 5.92
CA VAL A 149 -31.80 -12.20 4.50
C VAL A 149 -31.21 -13.35 3.68
N VAL A 150 -31.98 -13.89 2.74
CA VAL A 150 -31.53 -14.87 1.74
C VAL A 150 -32.00 -14.43 0.36
N TRP A 151 -31.11 -14.45 -0.64
CA TRP A 151 -31.37 -13.99 -2.00
C TRP A 151 -31.49 -15.13 -3.00
N GLU A 152 -32.50 -15.04 -3.87
CA GLU A 152 -32.66 -15.83 -5.08
C GLU A 152 -31.94 -15.10 -6.23
N LEU A 153 -30.68 -15.49 -6.47
CA LEU A 153 -29.85 -14.96 -7.56
C LEU A 153 -30.12 -15.68 -8.90
N PRO A 154 -29.88 -15.04 -10.06
CA PRO A 154 -30.13 -15.61 -11.38
C PRO A 154 -29.00 -16.56 -11.82
N GLU A 155 -29.30 -17.50 -12.72
CA GLU A 155 -28.29 -18.41 -13.32
C GLU A 155 -27.41 -17.72 -14.37
N SER A 156 -27.95 -16.67 -14.99
CA SER A 156 -27.23 -15.86 -15.96
C SER A 156 -27.65 -14.40 -15.86
N ALA A 157 -26.68 -13.52 -16.14
CA ALA A 157 -26.88 -12.10 -16.38
C ALA A 157 -26.42 -11.75 -17.80
N ARG A 158 -26.84 -10.60 -18.33
CA ARG A 158 -26.50 -10.15 -19.67
C ARG A 158 -25.70 -8.86 -19.60
N LEU A 159 -24.54 -8.84 -20.23
CA LEU A 159 -23.82 -7.61 -20.48
C LEU A 159 -24.45 -6.95 -21.70
N ARG A 160 -24.93 -5.71 -21.52
CA ARG A 160 -25.52 -4.87 -22.57
C ARG A 160 -24.65 -3.65 -22.81
N ASP A 161 -24.73 -3.08 -24.01
CA ASP A 161 -24.12 -1.80 -24.37
C ASP A 161 -25.04 -0.58 -24.08
N GLN A 162 -24.67 0.58 -24.61
CA GLN A 162 -25.41 1.84 -24.49
C GLN A 162 -26.70 1.90 -25.32
N ASP A 163 -26.76 1.18 -26.46
CA ASP A 163 -27.99 1.05 -27.27
C ASP A 163 -28.94 -0.01 -26.68
N GLY A 164 -28.43 -0.86 -25.79
CA GLY A 164 -29.16 -1.87 -25.03
C GLY A 164 -29.09 -3.27 -25.64
N ASP A 165 -28.31 -3.45 -26.71
CA ASP A 165 -28.04 -4.73 -27.34
C ASP A 165 -27.11 -5.57 -26.45
N VAL A 166 -27.16 -6.90 -26.61
CA VAL A 166 -26.47 -7.85 -25.70
C VAL A 166 -25.09 -8.16 -26.26
N VAL A 167 -24.07 -7.55 -25.68
CA VAL A 167 -22.66 -7.74 -26.04
C VAL A 167 -22.00 -8.93 -25.35
N GLY A 168 -22.67 -9.53 -24.35
CA GLY A 168 -22.15 -10.72 -23.67
C GLY A 168 -23.13 -11.35 -22.68
N VAL A 169 -22.80 -12.56 -22.22
CA VAL A 169 -23.56 -13.32 -21.23
C VAL A 169 -22.63 -13.79 -20.12
N MET A 170 -23.07 -13.58 -18.89
CA MET A 170 -22.43 -14.07 -17.68
C MET A 170 -23.24 -15.24 -17.13
N THR A 171 -22.58 -16.33 -16.71
CA THR A 171 -23.23 -17.52 -16.13
C THR A 171 -22.57 -17.90 -14.81
N THR A 172 -23.31 -18.61 -13.94
CA THR A 172 -22.82 -19.15 -12.65
C THR A 172 -23.46 -20.51 -12.36
N ASP A 173 -22.65 -21.51 -11.98
CA ASP A 173 -23.13 -22.85 -11.63
C ASP A 173 -23.77 -22.88 -10.23
N GLU A 174 -23.02 -22.48 -9.20
CA GLU A 174 -23.54 -22.30 -7.84
C GLU A 174 -23.59 -20.83 -7.46
N ARG A 175 -24.61 -20.46 -6.69
CA ARG A 175 -24.85 -19.08 -6.25
C ARG A 175 -25.61 -19.04 -4.94
N SER A 176 -25.14 -18.23 -4.00
CA SER A 176 -25.84 -17.93 -2.75
C SER A 176 -25.45 -16.55 -2.25
N LEU A 177 -26.43 -15.74 -1.85
CA LEU A 177 -26.19 -14.55 -1.04
C LEU A 177 -27.12 -14.58 0.17
N ARG A 178 -26.53 -14.52 1.36
CA ARG A 178 -27.24 -14.50 2.65
C ARG A 178 -26.61 -13.48 3.60
N GLY A 179 -27.31 -13.09 4.66
CA GLY A 179 -26.76 -12.15 5.64
C GLY A 179 -27.73 -11.68 6.72
N LEU A 180 -27.34 -10.59 7.39
CA LEU A 180 -28.09 -9.94 8.46
C LEU A 180 -28.20 -8.44 8.15
N TRP A 181 -29.43 -7.97 7.90
CA TRP A 181 -29.77 -6.58 7.62
C TRP A 181 -30.19 -5.84 8.90
N ALA A 182 -29.71 -4.62 9.09
CA ALA A 182 -30.10 -3.69 10.14
C ALA A 182 -30.93 -2.55 9.53
N ALA A 183 -32.24 -2.52 9.81
CA ALA A 183 -33.20 -1.64 9.16
C ALA A 183 -33.19 -0.18 9.66
N ASP A 184 -32.82 0.00 10.92
CA ASP A 184 -32.44 1.26 11.58
C ASP A 184 -31.19 1.91 10.95
N LEU A 185 -30.15 1.11 10.72
CA LEU A 185 -28.89 1.57 10.13
C LEU A 185 -28.97 1.71 8.60
N GLY A 186 -29.85 0.94 7.96
CA GLY A 186 -30.00 0.88 6.51
C GLY A 186 -28.84 0.16 5.82
N THR A 187 -28.27 -0.87 6.45
CA THR A 187 -27.13 -1.63 5.93
C THR A 187 -27.14 -3.11 6.30
N MET A 188 -26.34 -3.91 5.59
CA MET A 188 -25.97 -5.26 6.03
C MET A 188 -24.91 -5.16 7.12
N LEU A 189 -25.14 -5.81 8.26
CA LEU A 189 -24.10 -6.05 9.26
C LEU A 189 -23.30 -7.32 8.94
N LYS A 190 -23.97 -8.34 8.38
CA LYS A 190 -23.32 -9.57 7.92
C LYS A 190 -23.75 -9.89 6.50
N ALA A 191 -22.84 -10.36 5.65
CA ALA A 191 -23.12 -10.82 4.30
C ALA A 191 -22.18 -11.98 3.93
N ASP A 192 -22.66 -12.92 3.13
CA ASP A 192 -21.94 -14.10 2.65
C ASP A 192 -22.45 -14.38 1.22
N LEU A 193 -21.82 -13.72 0.25
CA LEU A 193 -21.97 -13.97 -1.19
C LEU A 193 -20.99 -15.06 -1.60
N ARG A 194 -21.46 -16.04 -2.35
CA ARG A 194 -20.65 -17.07 -3.02
C ARG A 194 -21.21 -17.33 -4.40
N LEU A 195 -20.35 -17.28 -5.40
CA LEU A 195 -20.61 -17.74 -6.76
C LEU A 195 -19.50 -18.76 -7.11
N GLN A 196 -19.86 -19.84 -7.79
CA GLN A 196 -18.90 -20.80 -8.35
C GLN A 196 -19.15 -21.01 -9.84
N GLY A 197 -18.09 -21.28 -10.61
CA GLY A 197 -18.18 -21.46 -12.05
C GLY A 197 -18.68 -20.19 -12.76
N LEU A 198 -18.04 -19.05 -12.47
CA LEU A 198 -18.33 -17.80 -13.15
C LEU A 198 -17.74 -17.86 -14.57
N ASP A 199 -18.54 -17.65 -15.61
CA ASP A 199 -18.06 -17.53 -16.99
C ASP A 199 -18.81 -16.39 -17.69
N LEU A 200 -18.07 -15.33 -18.04
CA LEU A 200 -18.51 -14.18 -18.84
C LEU A 200 -17.92 -14.32 -20.25
N ARG A 201 -18.80 -14.39 -21.25
CA ARG A 201 -18.45 -14.48 -22.67
C ARG A 201 -18.98 -13.26 -23.41
N LEU A 202 -18.11 -12.61 -24.17
CA LEU A 202 -18.50 -11.56 -25.11
C LEU A 202 -18.94 -12.18 -26.43
N ASP A 203 -19.87 -11.52 -27.13
CA ASP A 203 -20.26 -11.89 -28.49
C ASP A 203 -19.25 -11.29 -29.50
N PRO A 204 -18.51 -12.11 -30.28
CA PRO A 204 -17.54 -11.60 -31.24
C PRO A 204 -18.14 -10.69 -32.32
N GLU A 205 -19.40 -10.89 -32.73
CA GLU A 205 -20.05 -10.03 -33.72
C GLU A 205 -20.33 -8.63 -33.12
N ALA A 206 -20.72 -8.56 -31.86
CA ALA A 206 -20.94 -7.30 -31.15
C ALA A 206 -19.62 -6.54 -30.88
N VAL A 207 -18.56 -7.24 -30.47
CA VAL A 207 -17.23 -6.64 -30.27
C VAL A 207 -16.63 -6.14 -31.60
N GLN A 208 -16.90 -6.81 -32.73
CA GLN A 208 -16.51 -6.30 -34.05
C GLN A 208 -17.26 -5.01 -34.44
N GLY A 209 -18.56 -4.89 -34.12
CA GLY A 209 -19.32 -3.66 -34.34
C GLY A 209 -18.71 -2.43 -33.65
N TYR A 210 -18.23 -2.60 -32.40
CA TYR A 210 -17.52 -1.54 -31.67
C TYR A 210 -16.19 -1.11 -32.33
N ARG A 211 -15.44 -2.05 -32.95
CA ARG A 211 -14.16 -1.76 -33.63
C ARG A 211 -14.35 -0.89 -34.87
N GLU A 212 -15.43 -1.09 -35.63
CA GLU A 212 -15.72 -0.28 -36.84
C GLU A 212 -16.23 1.14 -36.52
N GLY A 213 -16.73 1.38 -35.31
CA GLY A 213 -17.20 2.70 -34.86
C GLY A 213 -16.08 3.65 -34.43
N ASP A 214 -15.49 3.41 -33.25
CA ASP A 214 -14.65 4.40 -32.56
C ASP A 214 -13.16 4.36 -32.93
N TRP A 215 -12.61 3.19 -33.34
CA TRP A 215 -11.15 3.04 -33.51
C TRP A 215 -10.57 3.83 -34.71
N ASN A 216 -11.44 4.38 -35.57
CA ASN A 216 -11.09 5.15 -36.77
C ASN A 216 -10.19 6.38 -36.51
N GLY A 217 -10.04 6.83 -35.26
CA GLY A 217 -9.16 7.95 -34.90
C GLY A 217 -7.66 7.62 -34.86
N ALA A 218 -7.28 6.34 -34.68
CA ALA A 218 -5.89 5.97 -34.35
C ALA A 218 -4.99 5.64 -35.56
N GLY A 219 -5.57 5.18 -36.68
CA GLY A 219 -4.86 4.96 -37.95
C GLY A 219 -3.82 3.83 -37.98
N GLY A 220 -3.69 3.03 -36.91
CA GLY A 220 -2.94 1.77 -36.91
C GLY A 220 -3.80 0.60 -37.40
N ASP A 221 -3.15 -0.48 -37.82
CA ASP A 221 -3.81 -1.77 -38.03
C ASP A 221 -4.47 -2.24 -36.71
N LEU A 222 -5.65 -2.87 -36.80
CA LEU A 222 -6.31 -3.43 -35.62
C LEU A 222 -5.48 -4.62 -35.08
N PRO A 223 -5.33 -4.77 -33.75
CA PRO A 223 -4.74 -5.99 -33.19
C PRO A 223 -5.59 -7.21 -33.59
N PRO A 224 -4.97 -8.38 -33.83
CA PRO A 224 -5.67 -9.62 -34.16
C PRO A 224 -6.62 -10.05 -33.04
N ASP A 225 -7.58 -10.90 -33.36
CA ASP A 225 -8.60 -11.35 -32.40
C ASP A 225 -8.00 -12.23 -31.27
N SER A 226 -6.79 -12.78 -31.48
CA SER A 226 -5.95 -13.41 -30.47
C SER A 226 -5.37 -12.46 -29.42
N GLU A 227 -5.33 -11.15 -29.68
CA GLU A 227 -4.85 -10.09 -28.79
C GLU A 227 -5.97 -9.31 -28.09
N LEU A 228 -7.24 -9.65 -28.36
CA LEU A 228 -8.41 -8.99 -27.76
C LEU A 228 -9.12 -9.92 -26.77
N PRO A 229 -9.41 -9.47 -25.53
CA PRO A 229 -10.14 -10.28 -24.56
C PRO A 229 -11.58 -10.54 -25.03
N GLY A 230 -12.00 -11.80 -24.96
CA GLY A 230 -13.33 -12.28 -25.34
C GLY A 230 -14.04 -13.09 -24.26
N GLY A 231 -13.30 -13.58 -23.26
CA GLY A 231 -13.86 -14.28 -22.10
C GLY A 231 -13.17 -13.90 -20.79
N LEU A 232 -13.94 -13.88 -19.71
CA LEU A 232 -13.44 -13.89 -18.34
C LEU A 232 -14.17 -14.97 -17.56
N SER A 233 -13.46 -15.98 -17.06
CA SER A 233 -14.04 -16.97 -16.14
C SER A 233 -13.39 -16.89 -14.75
N ALA A 234 -13.98 -17.52 -13.74
CA ALA A 234 -13.41 -17.70 -12.40
C ALA A 234 -14.01 -18.92 -11.69
N GLU A 235 -13.18 -19.74 -11.02
CA GLU A 235 -13.69 -20.88 -10.24
C GLU A 235 -14.65 -20.41 -9.13
N ARG A 236 -14.30 -19.33 -8.42
CA ARG A 236 -15.07 -18.86 -7.26
C ARG A 236 -14.95 -17.35 -7.04
N LEU A 237 -16.08 -16.68 -6.80
CA LEU A 237 -16.13 -15.36 -6.15
C LEU A 237 -16.81 -15.51 -4.79
N THR A 238 -16.15 -15.04 -3.72
CA THR A 238 -16.71 -14.97 -2.37
C THR A 238 -16.59 -13.55 -1.84
N VAL A 239 -17.66 -13.01 -1.24
CA VAL A 239 -17.61 -11.75 -0.49
C VAL A 239 -18.25 -11.97 0.87
N THR A 240 -17.48 -11.78 1.94
CA THR A 240 -17.95 -11.90 3.33
C THR A 240 -17.80 -10.58 4.06
N LEU A 241 -18.91 -10.08 4.60
CA LEU A 241 -18.94 -8.99 5.57
C LEU A 241 -19.34 -9.58 6.92
N ASP A 242 -18.60 -9.30 7.99
CA ASP A 242 -18.92 -9.80 9.32
C ASP A 242 -18.69 -8.70 10.37
N LEU A 243 -19.61 -7.73 10.42
CA LEU A 243 -19.58 -6.65 11.40
C LEU A 243 -20.25 -7.06 12.71
N GLU A 244 -19.63 -6.65 13.81
CA GLU A 244 -20.20 -6.57 15.14
C GLU A 244 -20.59 -5.13 15.46
N GLU A 245 -21.61 -4.96 16.31
CA GLU A 245 -22.17 -3.66 16.71
C GLU A 245 -22.00 -3.50 18.24
N PRO A 246 -20.79 -3.14 18.74
CA PRO A 246 -20.52 -2.99 20.17
C PRO A 246 -21.34 -1.88 20.84
N GLU A 247 -21.64 -0.81 20.10
CA GLU A 247 -22.54 0.27 20.53
C GLU A 247 -23.50 0.62 19.38
N PRO A 248 -24.73 1.11 19.63
CA PRO A 248 -25.74 1.30 18.58
C PRO A 248 -25.26 2.16 17.41
N GLY A 249 -25.19 1.56 16.22
CA GLY A 249 -24.68 2.19 15.00
C GLY A 249 -23.16 2.35 14.88
N VAL A 250 -22.39 1.99 15.91
CA VAL A 250 -20.92 1.92 15.85
C VAL A 250 -20.53 0.48 15.54
N VAL A 251 -19.88 0.24 14.40
CA VAL A 251 -19.59 -1.11 13.89
C VAL A 251 -18.09 -1.40 13.79
N SER A 252 -17.71 -2.67 13.92
CA SER A 252 -16.31 -3.14 13.77
C SER A 252 -16.27 -4.54 13.20
N GLY A 253 -15.23 -4.90 12.45
CA GLY A 253 -15.03 -6.25 11.91
C GLY A 253 -14.58 -6.29 10.44
N PRO A 254 -14.36 -7.50 9.90
CA PRO A 254 -13.87 -7.71 8.55
C PRO A 254 -14.94 -7.55 7.45
N LEU A 255 -14.56 -6.84 6.39
CA LEU A 255 -14.98 -7.13 5.02
C LEU A 255 -13.86 -7.92 4.33
N ARG A 256 -14.20 -8.96 3.56
CA ARG A 256 -13.30 -9.71 2.69
C ARG A 256 -13.95 -10.00 1.35
N LEU A 257 -13.16 -9.96 0.29
CA LEU A 257 -13.47 -10.45 -1.05
C LEU A 257 -12.37 -11.43 -1.46
N ALA A 258 -12.75 -12.54 -2.07
CA ALA A 258 -11.84 -13.55 -2.61
C ALA A 258 -12.34 -13.93 -4.01
N LEU A 259 -11.45 -13.85 -5.00
CA LEU A 259 -11.71 -14.22 -6.37
C LEU A 259 -10.64 -15.23 -6.80
N ASP A 260 -11.03 -16.50 -6.91
CA ASP A 260 -10.16 -17.64 -7.13
C ASP A 260 -10.23 -18.14 -8.58
N ASP A 261 -9.10 -18.69 -9.07
CA ASP A 261 -8.94 -19.32 -10.38
C ASP A 261 -9.66 -18.62 -11.56
N VAL A 262 -9.42 -17.31 -11.70
CA VAL A 262 -9.82 -16.49 -12.87
C VAL A 262 -9.14 -16.96 -14.16
N VAL A 263 -9.70 -16.64 -15.32
CA VAL A 263 -9.06 -16.74 -16.63
C VAL A 263 -9.48 -15.59 -17.53
N VAL A 264 -8.55 -14.78 -18.02
CA VAL A 264 -8.79 -13.92 -19.20
C VAL A 264 -8.40 -14.68 -20.48
N GLU A 265 -9.40 -14.94 -21.33
CA GLU A 265 -9.25 -15.57 -22.64
C GLU A 265 -9.52 -14.58 -23.77
N SER A 266 -8.86 -14.75 -24.92
CA SER A 266 -9.08 -13.96 -26.12
C SER A 266 -10.42 -14.29 -26.81
N LEU A 267 -10.80 -13.51 -27.84
CA LEU A 267 -11.96 -13.82 -28.69
C LEU A 267 -11.84 -15.18 -29.40
N GLU A 268 -10.63 -15.70 -29.57
CA GLU A 268 -10.36 -17.04 -30.11
C GLU A 268 -10.38 -18.15 -29.03
N GLY A 269 -10.60 -17.81 -27.75
CA GLY A 269 -10.56 -18.75 -26.63
C GLY A 269 -9.13 -19.18 -26.23
N THR A 270 -8.12 -18.35 -26.53
CA THR A 270 -6.74 -18.58 -26.08
C THR A 270 -6.49 -17.84 -24.77
N PRO A 271 -6.00 -18.48 -23.70
CA PRO A 271 -5.63 -17.79 -22.47
C PRO A 271 -4.59 -16.69 -22.73
N MET A 272 -4.87 -15.48 -22.25
CA MET A 272 -3.96 -14.32 -22.26
C MET A 272 -3.35 -14.12 -20.86
N ALA A 273 -4.13 -14.45 -19.85
CA ALA A 273 -3.73 -14.72 -18.48
C ALA A 273 -4.52 -15.98 -17.97
N ARG A 274 -4.87 -16.16 -16.69
CA ARG A 274 -4.77 -17.45 -15.96
C ARG A 274 -4.64 -17.37 -14.42
N LEU A 275 -5.56 -17.01 -13.52
CA LEU A 275 -5.37 -16.84 -12.04
C LEU A 275 -5.53 -18.06 -11.15
N ALA A 276 -5.24 -17.88 -9.85
CA ALA A 276 -5.67 -18.73 -8.75
C ALA A 276 -6.15 -17.95 -7.50
N ALA A 277 -5.64 -16.77 -7.13
CA ALA A 277 -6.25 -15.95 -6.06
C ALA A 277 -5.97 -14.43 -6.12
N LEU A 278 -7.04 -13.62 -6.11
CA LEU A 278 -7.06 -12.22 -5.68
C LEU A 278 -7.88 -12.13 -4.38
N HIS A 279 -7.23 -11.74 -3.29
CA HIS A 279 -7.87 -11.46 -2.00
C HIS A 279 -7.88 -9.95 -1.75
N MET A 280 -8.99 -9.42 -1.28
CA MET A 280 -9.10 -8.04 -0.78
C MET A 280 -9.76 -8.06 0.60
N GLY A 281 -9.36 -7.16 1.48
CA GLY A 281 -9.92 -7.06 2.82
C GLY A 281 -9.86 -5.65 3.37
N ALA A 282 -10.87 -5.31 4.17
CA ALA A 282 -10.86 -4.16 5.06
C ALA A 282 -11.25 -4.62 6.47
N ASP A 283 -10.59 -4.12 7.50
CA ASP A 283 -10.92 -4.35 8.90
C ASP A 283 -11.28 -3.00 9.52
N TYR A 284 -12.55 -2.85 9.89
CA TYR A 284 -13.11 -1.62 10.46
C TYR A 284 -13.05 -1.66 11.98
N MET A 285 -12.74 -0.52 12.60
CA MET A 285 -12.57 -0.35 14.05
C MET A 285 -13.30 0.92 14.52
N GLY A 286 -14.51 0.77 15.06
CA GLY A 286 -15.29 1.89 15.62
C GLY A 286 -15.93 2.83 14.58
N LEU A 287 -16.44 2.27 13.48
CA LEU A 287 -17.09 3.00 12.39
C LEU A 287 -18.51 3.48 12.80
N ASP A 288 -18.70 4.78 13.01
CA ASP A 288 -19.96 5.41 13.45
C ASP A 288 -20.86 5.74 12.24
N LEU A 289 -21.73 4.79 11.88
CA LEU A 289 -22.62 4.90 10.73
C LEU A 289 -23.66 6.04 10.87
N PRO A 290 -24.27 6.32 12.05
CA PRO A 290 -25.10 7.50 12.27
C PRO A 290 -24.38 8.82 12.02
N ARG A 291 -23.18 9.03 12.55
CA ARG A 291 -22.41 10.28 12.38
C ARG A 291 -21.88 10.44 10.96
N LEU A 292 -21.45 9.36 10.32
CA LEU A 292 -21.14 9.35 8.88
C LEU A 292 -22.36 9.68 8.02
N THR A 293 -23.56 9.22 8.40
CA THR A 293 -24.82 9.61 7.72
C THR A 293 -25.07 11.11 7.90
N ALA A 294 -24.94 11.65 9.11
CA ALA A 294 -25.15 13.08 9.38
C ALA A 294 -24.13 13.98 8.66
N LEU A 295 -22.86 13.60 8.61
CA LEU A 295 -21.82 14.28 7.83
C LEU A 295 -22.11 14.22 6.32
N SER A 296 -22.66 13.10 5.84
CA SER A 296 -23.11 12.99 4.45
C SER A 296 -24.31 13.88 4.15
N GLU A 297 -25.26 14.04 5.08
CA GLU A 297 -26.40 14.94 4.92
C GLU A 297 -25.97 16.42 4.96
N LEU A 298 -24.93 16.74 5.74
CA LEU A 298 -24.29 18.06 5.76
C LEU A 298 -23.59 18.35 4.43
N ALA A 299 -22.74 17.44 3.96
CA ALA A 299 -22.05 17.58 2.67
C ALA A 299 -23.01 17.63 1.47
N ALA A 300 -24.25 17.18 1.65
CA ALA A 300 -25.29 17.23 0.63
C ALA A 300 -25.95 18.60 0.40
N ASP A 301 -25.66 19.53 1.29
CA ASP A 301 -26.09 20.92 1.24
C ASP A 301 -24.86 21.83 1.33
N PRO A 302 -24.22 22.14 0.18
CA PRO A 302 -22.98 22.92 0.15
C PRO A 302 -23.10 24.27 0.86
N GLU A 303 -24.29 24.88 0.87
CA GLU A 303 -24.54 26.10 1.65
C GLU A 303 -24.37 25.83 3.16
N SER A 304 -25.00 24.80 3.71
CA SER A 304 -24.85 24.43 5.13
C SER A 304 -23.42 23.96 5.48
N LEU A 305 -22.75 23.23 4.58
CA LEU A 305 -21.35 22.82 4.73
C LEU A 305 -20.41 24.03 4.82
N MET A 306 -20.56 25.02 3.93
CA MET A 306 -19.76 26.26 3.92
C MET A 306 -19.99 27.17 5.15
N HIS A 307 -21.01 26.89 5.97
CA HIS A 307 -21.23 27.60 7.24
C HIS A 307 -20.70 26.83 8.47
N GLN A 308 -20.18 25.61 8.31
CA GLN A 308 -19.50 24.92 9.42
C GLN A 308 -18.04 25.33 9.52
N ASP A 309 -17.49 25.17 10.72
CA ASP A 309 -16.04 25.14 10.91
C ASP A 309 -15.50 23.84 10.29
N PRO A 310 -14.63 23.90 9.26
CA PRO A 310 -14.13 22.70 8.61
C PRO A 310 -13.22 21.86 9.52
N GLU A 311 -12.65 22.45 10.59
CA GLU A 311 -11.92 21.68 11.61
C GLU A 311 -12.85 20.75 12.38
N ILE A 312 -14.06 21.22 12.70
CA ILE A 312 -15.10 20.39 13.34
C ILE A 312 -15.55 19.30 12.37
N VAL A 313 -15.82 19.63 11.11
CA VAL A 313 -16.24 18.64 10.09
C VAL A 313 -15.18 17.56 9.88
N LEU A 314 -13.89 17.93 9.83
CA LEU A 314 -12.80 16.96 9.69
C LEU A 314 -12.58 16.12 10.96
N THR A 315 -12.66 16.72 12.14
CA THR A 315 -12.57 16.01 13.42
C THR A 315 -13.73 15.02 13.58
N ASP A 316 -14.95 15.43 13.23
CA ASP A 316 -16.12 14.57 13.22
C ASP A 316 -15.98 13.44 12.21
N LEU A 317 -15.47 13.71 11.00
CA LEU A 317 -15.25 12.69 9.98
C LEU A 317 -14.24 11.63 10.40
N LEU A 318 -13.10 12.03 10.95
CA LEU A 318 -12.08 11.10 11.44
C LEU A 318 -12.61 10.25 12.60
N ALA A 319 -13.27 10.89 13.57
CA ALA A 319 -13.89 10.20 14.70
C ALA A 319 -15.10 9.33 14.31
N ALA A 320 -15.67 9.52 13.11
CA ALA A 320 -16.75 8.70 12.58
C ALA A 320 -16.27 7.56 11.66
N ILE A 321 -15.14 7.74 10.97
CA ILE A 321 -14.43 6.66 10.26
C ILE A 321 -13.83 5.67 11.26
N GLY A 322 -13.32 6.17 12.39
CA GLY A 322 -12.60 5.36 13.36
C GLY A 322 -11.26 4.89 12.78
N GLY A 323 -10.96 3.60 12.94
CA GLY A 323 -9.83 2.94 12.29
C GLY A 323 -10.25 2.08 11.10
N VAL A 324 -9.41 2.03 10.08
CA VAL A 324 -9.49 1.07 8.98
C VAL A 324 -8.11 0.55 8.60
N GLN A 325 -7.93 -0.76 8.54
CA GLN A 325 -6.81 -1.40 7.84
C GLN A 325 -7.35 -2.03 6.56
N THR A 326 -6.63 -1.93 5.43
CA THR A 326 -6.94 -2.68 4.21
C THR A 326 -5.77 -3.55 3.78
N ARG A 327 -6.06 -4.65 3.10
CA ARG A 327 -5.09 -5.57 2.50
C ARG A 327 -5.59 -6.00 1.13
N VAL A 328 -4.77 -5.90 0.10
CA VAL A 328 -4.99 -6.49 -1.22
C VAL A 328 -3.85 -7.43 -1.52
N GLU A 329 -4.13 -8.72 -1.73
CA GLU A 329 -3.14 -9.76 -1.95
C GLU A 329 -3.47 -10.53 -3.24
N LEU A 330 -2.61 -10.38 -4.23
CA LEU A 330 -2.69 -10.95 -5.56
C LEU A 330 -1.62 -12.04 -5.69
N SER A 331 -2.01 -13.19 -6.23
CA SER A 331 -1.20 -14.40 -6.08
C SER A 331 -0.78 -14.99 -7.44
N ASP A 332 0.52 -14.88 -7.71
CA ASP A 332 1.31 -15.56 -8.76
C ASP A 332 0.96 -15.25 -10.23
N LEU A 333 0.80 -13.97 -10.57
CA LEU A 333 0.62 -13.47 -11.95
C LEU A 333 1.51 -14.17 -13.00
N VAL A 334 0.96 -14.37 -14.19
CA VAL A 334 1.46 -14.81 -15.50
C VAL A 334 0.60 -14.08 -16.55
N VAL A 335 1.14 -13.08 -17.24
CA VAL A 335 0.61 -12.63 -18.54
C VAL A 335 1.43 -13.31 -19.62
N GLU A 336 0.79 -13.88 -20.63
CA GLU A 336 1.46 -14.39 -21.83
C GLU A 336 1.32 -13.39 -22.98
N GLY A 337 2.44 -13.05 -23.61
CA GLY A 337 2.47 -12.18 -24.78
C GLY A 337 1.88 -12.88 -26.02
N PRO A 338 1.42 -12.14 -27.04
CA PRO A 338 0.83 -12.73 -28.23
C PRO A 338 1.79 -13.71 -28.92
N ASN A 339 1.29 -14.90 -29.25
CA ASN A 339 2.07 -16.02 -29.79
C ASN A 339 3.17 -16.57 -28.86
N GLY A 340 3.18 -16.18 -27.57
CA GLY A 340 4.16 -16.64 -26.58
C GLY A 340 5.53 -15.95 -26.65
N THR A 341 5.64 -14.80 -27.31
CA THR A 341 6.91 -14.05 -27.49
C THR A 341 7.40 -13.33 -26.23
N GLY A 342 6.64 -13.39 -25.13
CA GLY A 342 7.09 -12.97 -23.81
C GLY A 342 6.19 -13.49 -22.69
N GLN A 343 6.70 -13.48 -21.46
CA GLN A 343 5.94 -13.86 -20.26
C GLN A 343 6.32 -12.93 -19.09
N LEU A 344 5.30 -12.35 -18.45
CA LEU A 344 5.44 -11.61 -17.18
C LEU A 344 4.87 -12.45 -16.05
N ARG A 345 5.72 -12.93 -15.13
CA ARG A 345 5.32 -13.63 -13.90
C ARG A 345 5.55 -12.78 -12.64
N LEU A 346 4.72 -12.92 -11.59
CA LEU A 346 4.87 -12.27 -10.28
C LEU A 346 4.22 -13.12 -9.18
N ARG A 347 5.01 -13.99 -8.51
CA ARG A 347 4.57 -15.02 -7.54
C ARG A 347 3.65 -14.55 -6.40
N SER A 348 3.75 -13.31 -5.97
CA SER A 348 2.77 -12.71 -5.06
C SER A 348 2.98 -11.21 -5.01
N ALA A 349 1.92 -10.42 -4.92
CA ALA A 349 1.96 -9.03 -4.50
C ALA A 349 0.96 -8.78 -3.37
N ALA A 350 1.34 -8.02 -2.35
CA ALA A 350 0.50 -7.57 -1.26
C ALA A 350 0.64 -6.06 -1.10
N VAL A 351 -0.50 -5.36 -0.99
CA VAL A 351 -0.59 -3.98 -0.54
C VAL A 351 -1.33 -4.00 0.80
N ASP A 352 -0.69 -3.57 1.88
CA ASP A 352 -1.35 -3.33 3.16
C ASP A 352 -1.40 -1.82 3.41
N THR A 353 -2.55 -1.25 3.73
CA THR A 353 -2.64 0.16 4.17
C THR A 353 -3.46 0.28 5.45
N GLY A 354 -3.36 1.39 6.15
CA GLY A 354 -4.27 1.66 7.26
C GLY A 354 -4.19 3.06 7.84
N LEU A 355 -5.32 3.50 8.36
CA LEU A 355 -5.52 4.69 9.19
C LEU A 355 -5.97 4.17 10.56
N MET A 356 -5.15 4.36 11.60
CA MET A 356 -5.49 3.97 12.97
C MET A 356 -5.59 5.23 13.85
N PRO A 357 -6.58 5.32 14.76
CA PRO A 357 -6.51 6.29 15.87
C PRO A 357 -5.24 6.02 16.69
N SER A 358 -4.45 7.07 16.95
CA SER A 358 -3.23 6.94 17.75
C SER A 358 -3.56 6.80 19.25
N GLU A 359 -2.67 6.24 20.06
CA GLU A 359 -2.92 5.97 21.50
C GLU A 359 -2.99 7.24 22.39
N ALA A 360 -2.83 8.44 21.83
CA ALA A 360 -2.86 9.71 22.56
C ALA A 360 -4.29 10.28 22.68
N ASP A 361 -4.56 11.05 23.75
CA ASP A 361 -5.86 11.73 24.03
C ASP A 361 -6.21 12.89 23.06
N LEU A 362 -5.78 12.83 21.80
CA LEU A 362 -5.97 13.83 20.75
C LEU A 362 -6.43 13.16 19.44
N PRO A 363 -7.09 13.89 18.51
CA PRO A 363 -7.49 13.36 17.20
C PRO A 363 -6.29 13.22 16.24
N LEU A 364 -5.30 12.44 16.67
CA LEU A 364 -4.11 12.07 15.93
C LEU A 364 -4.34 10.70 15.30
N SER A 365 -3.73 10.46 14.14
CA SER A 365 -3.87 9.18 13.45
C SER A 365 -2.53 8.70 12.91
N ASP A 366 -2.30 7.39 13.02
CA ASP A 366 -1.12 6.73 12.47
C ASP A 366 -1.49 6.16 11.11
N LEU A 367 -0.80 6.63 10.06
CA LEU A 367 -0.94 6.14 8.69
C LEU A 367 0.16 5.14 8.38
N ARG A 368 -0.21 4.01 7.78
CA ARG A 368 0.72 3.00 7.28
C ARG A 368 0.35 2.58 5.87
N GLY A 369 1.35 2.31 5.06
CA GLY A 369 1.20 1.74 3.72
C GLY A 369 2.44 0.91 3.40
N SER A 370 2.28 -0.35 3.03
CA SER A 370 3.37 -1.18 2.53
C SER A 370 2.96 -1.93 1.29
N PHE A 371 3.94 -2.18 0.43
CA PHE A 371 3.83 -2.99 -0.77
C PHE A 371 4.94 -4.04 -0.75
N GLN A 372 4.59 -5.32 -0.82
CA GLN A 372 5.53 -6.42 -0.91
C GLN A 372 5.22 -7.25 -2.14
N ALA A 373 6.21 -7.55 -2.96
CA ALA A 373 6.04 -8.30 -4.19
C ALA A 373 7.19 -9.30 -4.38
N ARG A 374 6.91 -10.53 -4.83
CA ARG A 374 7.88 -11.65 -4.82
C ARG A 374 7.84 -12.46 -6.11
N GLY A 375 8.99 -13.02 -6.48
CA GLY A 375 9.15 -13.87 -7.65
C GLY A 375 8.65 -13.21 -8.93
N TRP A 376 9.05 -11.95 -9.15
CA TRP A 376 8.89 -11.30 -10.45
C TRP A 376 9.78 -12.02 -11.45
N ARG A 377 9.27 -12.26 -12.66
CA ARG A 377 10.06 -12.72 -13.80
C ARG A 377 9.52 -12.05 -15.05
N PHE A 378 10.39 -11.40 -15.81
CA PHE A 378 10.09 -10.96 -17.15
C PHE A 378 11.01 -11.71 -18.11
N HIS A 379 10.46 -12.24 -19.19
CA HIS A 379 11.21 -12.91 -20.24
C HIS A 379 10.61 -12.54 -21.61
N ASP A 380 11.47 -12.14 -22.54
CA ASP A 380 11.16 -11.98 -23.96
C ASP A 380 12.29 -12.61 -24.82
N GLU A 381 12.28 -12.39 -26.14
CA GLU A 381 13.26 -12.99 -27.06
C GLU A 381 14.72 -12.56 -26.79
N ASP A 382 14.96 -11.37 -26.22
CA ASP A 382 16.28 -10.75 -26.06
C ASP A 382 16.75 -10.64 -24.60
N SER A 383 15.87 -10.90 -23.62
CA SER A 383 16.13 -10.68 -22.19
C SER A 383 15.42 -11.66 -21.25
N ALA A 384 15.99 -11.77 -20.05
CA ALA A 384 15.36 -12.39 -18.90
C ALA A 384 15.76 -11.63 -17.63
N ILE A 385 14.79 -11.27 -16.79
CA ILE A 385 15.01 -10.55 -15.53
C ILE A 385 14.14 -11.19 -14.45
N GLU A 386 14.74 -11.65 -13.37
CA GLU A 386 14.07 -12.15 -12.17
C GLU A 386 14.33 -11.22 -10.96
N VAL A 387 13.33 -11.10 -10.08
CA VAL A 387 13.46 -10.48 -8.75
C VAL A 387 12.74 -11.34 -7.72
N ASP A 388 13.49 -12.00 -6.82
CA ASP A 388 12.92 -12.85 -5.77
C ASP A 388 12.01 -12.06 -4.81
N SER A 389 12.39 -10.84 -4.42
CA SER A 389 11.50 -9.94 -3.67
C SER A 389 11.81 -8.45 -3.84
N PHE A 390 10.75 -7.65 -3.82
CA PHE A 390 10.73 -6.20 -3.72
C PHE A 390 9.78 -5.80 -2.57
N GLY A 391 10.13 -4.77 -1.81
CA GLY A 391 9.34 -4.25 -0.70
C GLY A 391 9.49 -2.75 -0.55
N VAL A 392 8.40 -2.05 -0.26
CA VAL A 392 8.37 -0.64 0.15
C VAL A 392 7.46 -0.51 1.35
N ASP A 393 7.93 0.17 2.39
CA ASP A 393 7.20 0.39 3.63
C ASP A 393 7.17 1.90 3.93
N MET A 394 5.98 2.44 4.20
CA MET A 394 5.75 3.84 4.54
C MET A 394 4.93 3.94 5.84
N ARG A 395 5.36 4.83 6.72
CA ARG A 395 4.74 5.12 8.01
C ARG A 395 4.70 6.62 8.25
N LEU A 396 3.58 7.15 8.72
CA LEU A 396 3.44 8.52 9.21
C LEU A 396 2.82 8.42 10.61
N ASP A 397 3.59 8.80 11.62
CA ASP A 397 3.18 8.71 13.02
C ASP A 397 2.53 10.01 13.48
N ARG A 398 1.45 9.88 14.25
CA ARG A 398 0.77 10.96 14.96
C ARG A 398 0.46 12.14 14.02
N VAL A 399 -0.12 11.81 12.87
CA VAL A 399 -0.61 12.80 11.89
C VAL A 399 -1.71 13.61 12.55
N ALA A 400 -1.72 14.93 12.37
CA ALA A 400 -2.77 15.83 12.82
C ALA A 400 -3.49 16.46 11.61
N PRO A 401 -4.57 15.85 11.10
CA PRO A 401 -5.21 16.32 9.87
C PRO A 401 -5.86 17.71 10.02
N VAL A 402 -6.28 18.08 11.22
CA VAL A 402 -6.77 19.44 11.54
C VAL A 402 -5.67 20.48 11.32
N THR A 403 -4.42 20.17 11.64
CA THR A 403 -3.28 21.06 11.41
C THR A 403 -2.95 21.19 9.92
N LEU A 404 -3.01 20.08 9.16
CA LEU A 404 -2.90 20.09 7.69
C LEU A 404 -3.98 20.97 7.04
N LEU A 405 -5.22 20.86 7.53
CA LEU A 405 -6.34 21.68 7.08
C LEU A 405 -6.13 23.18 7.39
N ARG A 406 -5.67 23.52 8.60
CA ARG A 406 -5.31 24.92 8.96
C ARG A 406 -4.25 25.49 8.03
N LEU A 407 -3.19 24.74 7.76
CA LEU A 407 -2.13 25.13 6.84
C LEU A 407 -2.66 25.38 5.43
N GLY A 408 -3.52 24.48 4.92
CA GLY A 408 -4.18 24.64 3.63
C GLY A 408 -5.08 25.89 3.57
N MET A 409 -5.88 26.13 4.61
CA MET A 409 -6.72 27.34 4.69
C MET A 409 -5.88 28.62 4.74
N LEU A 410 -4.80 28.66 5.51
CA LEU A 410 -3.91 29.82 5.57
C LEU A 410 -3.23 30.09 4.22
N SER A 411 -2.77 29.04 3.53
CA SER A 411 -2.23 29.15 2.16
C SER A 411 -3.26 29.54 1.09
N MET A 412 -4.56 29.53 1.40
CA MET A 412 -5.63 30.05 0.53
C MET A 412 -6.15 31.42 0.94
N LEU A 413 -5.86 31.88 2.16
CA LEU A 413 -6.35 33.14 2.75
C LEU A 413 -5.27 34.23 2.86
N SER A 414 -3.99 33.87 2.79
CA SER A 414 -2.87 34.80 2.71
C SER A 414 -2.10 34.58 1.40
N ASP A 415 -1.75 35.69 0.72
CA ASP A 415 -0.85 35.67 -0.44
C ASP A 415 0.60 35.29 -0.06
N ASP A 416 0.92 35.31 1.24
CA ASP A 416 2.23 35.01 1.84
C ASP A 416 2.02 34.44 3.25
N VAL A 417 2.40 33.18 3.50
CA VAL A 417 2.35 32.56 4.84
C VAL A 417 3.77 32.60 5.40
N ALA A 418 3.93 33.24 6.55
CA ALA A 418 5.27 33.49 7.09
C ALA A 418 6.01 32.17 7.37
N GLU A 419 7.29 32.12 6.98
CA GLU A 419 8.16 30.94 7.16
C GLU A 419 8.11 30.40 8.61
N ALA A 420 8.14 31.28 9.60
CA ALA A 420 8.04 30.91 11.02
C ALA A 420 6.69 30.27 11.41
N GLU A 421 5.61 30.53 10.68
CA GLU A 421 4.31 29.86 10.85
C GLU A 421 4.32 28.50 10.16
N LEU A 422 4.86 28.39 8.93
CA LEU A 422 5.07 27.12 8.24
C LEU A 422 5.93 26.14 9.09
N LEU A 423 7.00 26.65 9.69
CA LEU A 423 7.90 25.92 10.62
C LEU A 423 7.26 25.61 11.97
N GLY A 424 6.15 26.28 12.33
CA GLY A 424 5.32 25.92 13.47
C GLY A 424 4.39 24.77 13.12
N PHE A 425 3.64 24.92 12.02
CA PHE A 425 2.72 23.89 11.54
C PHE A 425 3.41 22.56 11.22
N SER A 426 4.62 22.56 10.63
CA SER A 426 5.34 21.32 10.31
C SER A 426 5.58 20.42 11.54
N ARG A 427 5.71 21.00 12.74
CA ARG A 427 5.84 20.28 14.02
C ARG A 427 4.49 19.81 14.56
N GLU A 428 3.45 20.62 14.39
CA GLU A 428 2.08 20.27 14.80
C GLU A 428 1.35 19.32 13.82
N ILE A 429 1.95 18.98 12.68
CA ILE A 429 1.35 18.18 11.59
C ILE A 429 1.68 16.67 11.69
N LEU A 430 2.89 16.32 12.12
CA LEU A 430 3.44 14.96 12.11
C LEU A 430 4.32 14.73 13.34
N GLY A 431 4.15 13.60 14.01
CA GLY A 431 5.07 13.13 15.05
C GLY A 431 6.21 12.25 14.54
N GLY A 432 6.15 11.78 13.28
CA GLY A 432 7.22 11.00 12.65
C GLY A 432 6.91 10.57 11.21
N VAL A 433 7.94 10.21 10.46
CA VAL A 433 7.87 9.74 9.06
C VAL A 433 8.88 8.60 8.90
N GLY A 434 8.48 7.46 8.34
CA GLY A 434 9.38 6.36 8.00
C GLY A 434 9.17 5.90 6.56
N LEU A 435 10.28 5.72 5.83
CA LEU A 435 10.31 5.15 4.49
C LEU A 435 11.38 4.04 4.44
N GLY A 436 10.96 2.83 4.09
CA GLY A 436 11.81 1.68 3.83
C GLY A 436 11.66 1.20 2.39
N LEU A 437 12.75 0.72 1.81
CA LEU A 437 12.79 0.04 0.51
C LEU A 437 13.71 -1.18 0.63
N SER A 438 13.27 -2.30 0.08
CA SER A 438 14.06 -3.54 0.01
C SER A 438 13.92 -4.20 -1.36
N VAL A 439 15.01 -4.79 -1.83
CA VAL A 439 15.09 -5.62 -3.03
C VAL A 439 16.00 -6.80 -2.70
N SER A 440 15.70 -8.00 -3.18
CA SER A 440 16.57 -9.17 -3.01
C SER A 440 16.41 -10.15 -4.17
N GLY A 441 17.48 -10.87 -4.46
CA GLY A 441 17.57 -11.84 -5.55
C GLY A 441 17.19 -11.23 -6.90
N VAL A 442 17.76 -10.07 -7.25
CA VAL A 442 17.72 -9.59 -8.64
C VAL A 442 18.75 -10.40 -9.42
N ALA A 443 18.34 -10.99 -10.53
CA ALA A 443 19.24 -11.64 -11.48
C ALA A 443 18.72 -11.42 -12.90
N GLY A 444 19.60 -11.23 -13.88
CA GLY A 444 19.13 -11.09 -15.25
C GLY A 444 20.22 -11.13 -16.31
N VAL A 445 19.76 -11.13 -17.55
CA VAL A 445 20.54 -11.14 -18.78
C VAL A 445 19.89 -10.13 -19.73
N MET A 446 20.65 -9.14 -20.20
CA MET A 446 20.19 -8.14 -21.16
C MET A 446 20.95 -8.25 -22.48
N GLY A 447 20.22 -8.32 -23.59
CA GLY A 447 20.72 -8.00 -24.93
C GLY A 447 21.66 -9.07 -25.49
N ALA A 448 21.10 -10.19 -25.94
CA ALA A 448 21.81 -11.19 -26.73
C ALA A 448 22.10 -10.71 -28.17
N VAL A 449 22.88 -9.63 -28.32
CA VAL A 449 23.34 -9.09 -29.61
C VAL A 449 23.92 -10.25 -30.44
N PRO A 450 23.40 -10.56 -31.64
CA PRO A 450 23.74 -11.79 -32.35
C PRO A 450 25.25 -12.00 -32.56
N GLY A 451 25.83 -12.92 -31.77
CA GLY A 451 27.26 -13.23 -31.76
C GLY A 451 28.04 -12.73 -30.52
N VAL A 452 27.36 -12.10 -29.56
CA VAL A 452 27.88 -11.72 -28.23
C VAL A 452 27.15 -12.56 -27.17
N GLU A 453 27.91 -13.16 -26.25
CA GLU A 453 27.36 -13.82 -25.07
C GLU A 453 26.90 -12.75 -24.07
N ALA A 454 25.60 -12.66 -23.81
CA ALA A 454 25.04 -11.61 -22.97
C ALA A 454 25.49 -11.77 -21.51
N ALA A 455 26.06 -10.71 -20.95
CA ALA A 455 26.61 -10.75 -19.60
C ALA A 455 25.48 -10.85 -18.55
N PRO A 456 25.54 -11.80 -17.60
CA PRO A 456 24.62 -11.83 -16.49
C PRO A 456 24.93 -10.68 -15.51
N PHE A 457 23.89 -10.11 -14.92
CA PHE A 457 23.97 -9.18 -13.80
C PHE A 457 23.14 -9.68 -12.62
N GLY A 458 23.48 -9.24 -11.41
CA GLY A 458 22.74 -9.63 -10.22
C GLY A 458 23.02 -8.78 -8.99
N LEU A 459 22.15 -8.93 -8.00
CA LEU A 459 22.17 -8.24 -6.71
C LEU A 459 21.45 -9.14 -5.69
N GLU A 460 22.20 -9.71 -4.74
CA GLU A 460 21.63 -10.57 -3.70
C GLU A 460 20.64 -9.80 -2.81
N ARG A 461 20.99 -8.57 -2.42
CA ARG A 461 20.20 -7.72 -1.52
C ARG A 461 20.53 -6.23 -1.70
N LEU A 462 19.50 -5.39 -1.64
CA LEU A 462 19.57 -3.94 -1.44
C LEU A 462 18.50 -3.55 -0.42
N GLU A 463 18.87 -2.81 0.61
CA GLU A 463 17.97 -2.27 1.64
C GLU A 463 18.29 -0.78 1.82
N PHE A 464 17.28 0.05 1.97
CA PHE A 464 17.39 1.47 2.26
C PHE A 464 16.28 1.86 3.24
N GLY A 465 16.60 2.68 4.22
CA GLY A 465 15.64 3.21 5.18
C GLY A 465 15.98 4.64 5.54
N VAL A 466 14.97 5.50 5.63
CA VAL A 466 15.08 6.83 6.23
C VAL A 466 13.90 7.04 7.18
N GLY A 467 14.20 7.47 8.40
CA GLY A 467 13.22 7.75 9.42
C GLY A 467 13.42 9.13 10.03
N LEU A 468 12.34 9.84 10.30
CA LEU A 468 12.30 11.02 11.14
C LEU A 468 11.38 10.73 12.33
N SER A 469 11.85 10.96 13.54
CA SER A 469 11.07 10.73 14.76
C SER A 469 10.90 12.04 15.56
N ASP A 470 9.89 12.07 16.42
CA ASP A 470 9.70 13.11 17.42
C ASP A 470 9.68 14.53 16.82
N LEU A 471 9.11 14.67 15.61
CA LEU A 471 9.03 15.91 14.84
C LEU A 471 8.13 16.97 15.53
N ASP A 472 7.19 16.52 16.36
CA ASP A 472 6.34 17.32 17.23
C ASP A 472 7.03 17.74 18.55
N SER A 473 8.25 17.25 18.79
CA SER A 473 9.04 17.54 19.98
C SER A 473 10.03 18.69 19.77
N ARG A 474 10.87 18.95 20.78
CA ARG A 474 12.04 19.84 20.65
C ARG A 474 13.32 19.12 20.24
N THR A 475 13.26 17.79 20.14
CA THR A 475 14.42 16.89 20.01
C THR A 475 14.19 15.86 18.91
N PRO A 476 13.93 16.29 17.65
CA PRO A 476 13.65 15.37 16.55
C PRO A 476 14.83 14.42 16.30
N GLY A 477 14.50 13.20 15.87
CA GLY A 477 15.44 12.18 15.43
C GLY A 477 15.49 12.03 13.92
N LEU A 478 16.63 11.53 13.44
CA LEU A 478 16.84 11.04 12.07
C LEU A 478 17.46 9.64 12.18
N SER A 479 16.95 8.67 11.43
CA SER A 479 17.66 7.43 11.13
C SER A 479 17.90 7.32 9.63
N LEU A 480 19.06 6.77 9.26
CA LEU A 480 19.42 6.45 7.89
C LEU A 480 20.07 5.06 7.89
N SER A 481 19.45 4.12 7.19
CA SER A 481 20.03 2.82 6.88
C SER A 481 20.20 2.64 5.38
N TYR A 482 21.30 2.02 4.99
CA TYR A 482 21.59 1.60 3.63
C TYR A 482 22.41 0.32 3.68
N ARG A 483 22.06 -0.67 2.85
CA ARG A 483 22.82 -1.89 2.70
C ARG A 483 22.73 -2.39 1.27
N HIS A 484 23.83 -2.83 0.69
CA HIS A 484 23.79 -3.72 -0.47
C HIS A 484 24.71 -4.91 -0.28
N GLN A 485 24.37 -6.04 -0.89
CA GLN A 485 25.15 -7.27 -0.86
C GLN A 485 25.08 -7.97 -2.23
N GLY A 486 26.19 -8.59 -2.64
CA GLY A 486 26.23 -9.53 -3.77
C GLY A 486 25.90 -8.90 -5.12
N LEU A 487 26.31 -7.64 -5.32
CA LEU A 487 26.25 -6.98 -6.62
C LEU A 487 27.22 -7.69 -7.60
N SER A 488 26.80 -7.91 -8.84
CA SER A 488 27.58 -8.65 -9.84
C SER A 488 27.21 -8.30 -11.29
N GLY A 489 28.15 -8.50 -12.21
CA GLY A 489 27.99 -8.29 -13.66
C GLY A 489 28.54 -6.96 -14.18
N ASP A 490 28.95 -6.95 -15.45
CA ASP A 490 29.45 -5.75 -16.16
C ASP A 490 28.26 -4.90 -16.69
N ALA A 491 27.41 -4.45 -15.78
CA ALA A 491 26.07 -3.97 -16.08
C ALA A 491 25.98 -2.62 -16.82
N THR A 492 27.11 -1.99 -17.16
CA THR A 492 27.14 -0.57 -17.61
C THR A 492 28.15 -0.23 -18.70
N GLY A 493 29.06 -1.14 -19.10
CA GLY A 493 30.10 -0.83 -20.09
C GLY A 493 31.07 0.29 -19.66
N MET A 494 31.14 0.57 -18.35
CA MET A 494 32.18 1.42 -17.76
C MET A 494 33.54 0.69 -17.81
N ASN A 495 34.64 1.40 -17.59
CA ASN A 495 35.94 0.72 -17.46
C ASN A 495 35.85 -0.30 -16.31
N PRO A 496 36.19 -1.58 -16.54
CA PRO A 496 35.97 -2.62 -15.55
C PRO A 496 36.78 -2.32 -14.28
N ILE A 497 36.06 -2.11 -13.18
CA ILE A 497 36.63 -2.15 -11.84
C ILE A 497 37.09 -3.60 -11.63
N PRO A 498 38.35 -3.86 -11.22
CA PRO A 498 38.81 -5.21 -10.94
C PRO A 498 37.89 -5.91 -9.93
N GLU A 499 37.57 -7.19 -10.16
CA GLU A 499 36.66 -7.95 -9.29
C GLU A 499 37.11 -7.91 -7.82
N GLU A 500 38.41 -7.85 -7.58
CA GLU A 500 39.02 -7.75 -6.24
C GLU A 500 38.69 -6.45 -5.48
N LEU A 501 38.29 -5.39 -6.19
CA LEU A 501 37.91 -4.08 -5.65
C LEU A 501 36.39 -3.85 -5.67
N PHE A 502 35.62 -4.78 -6.21
CA PHE A 502 34.16 -4.66 -6.26
C PHE A 502 33.56 -5.02 -4.88
N PRO A 503 32.69 -4.18 -4.30
CA PRO A 503 32.16 -4.45 -2.96
C PRO A 503 31.26 -5.68 -2.95
N ARG A 504 31.54 -6.59 -2.02
CA ARG A 504 30.65 -7.70 -1.66
C ARG A 504 29.49 -7.23 -0.80
N GLU A 505 29.78 -6.31 0.10
CA GLU A 505 28.84 -5.68 0.99
C GLU A 505 29.23 -4.23 1.26
N VAL A 506 28.24 -3.35 1.29
CA VAL A 506 28.34 -2.04 1.95
C VAL A 506 27.16 -1.91 2.88
N SER A 507 27.39 -1.55 4.15
CA SER A 507 26.35 -1.12 5.09
C SER A 507 26.66 0.26 5.65
N VAL A 508 25.60 1.03 5.93
CA VAL A 508 25.62 2.31 6.65
C VAL A 508 24.36 2.34 7.52
N ASP A 509 24.52 2.50 8.82
CA ASP A 509 23.44 2.63 9.81
C ASP A 509 23.81 3.79 10.75
N LEU A 510 23.06 4.88 10.63
CA LEU A 510 23.24 6.13 11.36
C LEU A 510 21.94 6.49 12.08
N THR A 511 22.05 6.91 13.34
CA THR A 511 20.95 7.52 14.10
C THR A 511 21.43 8.85 14.69
N ALA A 512 20.73 9.94 14.40
CA ALA A 512 20.91 11.21 15.09
C ALA A 512 19.67 11.53 15.94
N SER A 513 19.86 12.13 17.10
CA SER A 513 18.78 12.58 17.99
C SER A 513 19.07 13.94 18.58
N SER A 514 18.00 14.66 18.95
CA SER A 514 18.05 16.08 19.28
C SER A 514 18.66 16.93 18.16
N LEU A 515 18.18 16.72 16.93
CA LEU A 515 18.61 17.53 15.78
C LEU A 515 18.08 18.98 15.88
N PRO A 516 18.82 19.99 15.39
CA PRO A 516 18.34 21.36 15.39
C PRO A 516 17.13 21.53 14.47
N THR A 517 15.95 21.78 15.05
CA THR A 517 14.67 21.84 14.30
C THR A 517 14.64 22.84 13.13
N GLY A 518 15.50 23.87 13.11
CA GLY A 518 15.66 24.77 11.97
C GLY A 518 16.50 24.18 10.82
N THR A 519 17.56 23.43 11.12
CA THR A 519 18.52 22.95 10.11
C THR A 519 17.95 21.86 9.18
N LEU A 520 16.82 21.24 9.54
CA LEU A 520 16.10 20.30 8.67
C LEU A 520 15.22 21.01 7.62
N ALA A 521 14.94 22.30 7.79
CA ALA A 521 14.10 23.09 6.89
C ALA A 521 14.88 24.18 6.13
N ASP A 522 16.12 24.48 6.55
CA ASP A 522 17.05 25.36 5.83
C ASP A 522 17.31 24.83 4.41
N GLU A 523 16.77 25.52 3.40
CA GLU A 523 16.88 25.12 1.99
C GLU A 523 18.35 25.04 1.51
N ALA A 524 19.26 25.78 2.14
CA ALA A 524 20.71 25.70 1.93
C ALA A 524 21.33 24.35 2.34
N LEU A 525 20.79 23.68 3.38
CA LEU A 525 21.23 22.35 3.77
C LEU A 525 20.58 21.26 2.90
N ALA A 526 19.31 21.42 2.52
CA ALA A 526 18.60 20.49 1.65
C ALA A 526 19.10 20.49 0.20
N SER A 527 19.51 21.65 -0.33
CA SER A 527 20.05 21.81 -1.70
C SER A 527 21.53 21.48 -1.83
N GLY A 528 22.27 21.44 -0.72
CA GLY A 528 23.73 21.33 -0.72
C GLY A 528 24.47 22.62 -1.10
N GLU A 529 23.77 23.74 -1.31
CA GLU A 529 24.42 25.04 -1.48
C GLU A 529 24.99 25.53 -0.13
N MET A 530 26.29 25.27 0.08
CA MET A 530 27.05 25.52 1.32
C MET A 530 27.14 27.02 1.73
N GLY A 531 26.01 27.60 2.14
CA GLY A 531 25.93 28.93 2.76
C GLY A 531 26.17 28.88 4.28
N ALA A 532 25.75 27.81 4.95
CA ALA A 532 26.07 27.55 6.34
C ALA A 532 27.49 26.97 6.46
N GLY A 533 28.42 27.73 7.04
CA GLY A 533 29.76 27.23 7.33
C GLY A 533 29.74 26.11 8.40
N PRO A 534 30.75 25.22 8.45
CA PRO A 534 30.78 24.13 9.44
C PRO A 534 30.68 24.60 10.90
N GLU A 535 31.15 25.81 11.20
CA GLU A 535 31.02 26.48 12.50
C GLU A 535 29.56 26.71 12.92
N ALA A 536 28.66 27.01 11.97
CA ALA A 536 27.23 27.21 12.25
C ALA A 536 26.52 25.89 12.55
N ILE A 537 26.84 24.82 11.80
CA ILE A 537 26.33 23.47 12.07
C ILE A 537 26.81 22.99 13.45
N PHE A 538 28.09 23.21 13.77
CA PHE A 538 28.69 22.89 15.06
C PHE A 538 28.00 23.62 16.24
N LEU A 539 27.73 24.92 16.10
CA LEU A 539 27.00 25.69 17.11
C LEU A 539 25.55 25.17 17.28
N ALA A 540 24.85 24.91 16.18
CA ALA A 540 23.49 24.35 16.24
C ALA A 540 23.45 22.99 16.95
N MET A 541 24.44 22.13 16.73
CA MET A 541 24.57 20.85 17.46
C MET A 541 24.76 21.05 18.97
N LEU A 542 25.61 22.01 19.38
CA LEU A 542 25.80 22.37 20.80
C LEU A 542 24.53 22.92 21.45
N GLU A 543 23.78 23.77 20.74
CA GLU A 543 22.55 24.39 21.25
C GLU A 543 21.41 23.38 21.51
N ASN A 544 21.39 22.28 20.76
CA ASN A 544 20.35 21.25 20.84
C ASN A 544 20.82 19.97 21.58
N ALA A 545 22.07 19.95 22.08
CA ALA A 545 22.73 18.77 22.63
C ALA A 545 22.64 17.53 21.70
N THR A 546 22.86 17.76 20.41
CA THR A 546 22.71 16.75 19.36
C THR A 546 23.62 15.55 19.58
N ARG A 547 23.05 14.35 19.46
CA ARG A 547 23.76 13.07 19.49
C ARG A 547 23.71 12.43 18.09
N LEU A 548 24.82 11.82 17.68
CA LEU A 548 24.96 11.03 16.47
C LEU A 548 25.58 9.68 16.85
N ASP A 549 24.81 8.61 16.77
CA ASP A 549 25.27 7.23 16.86
C ASP A 549 25.51 6.69 15.44
N ILE A 550 26.69 6.12 15.23
CA ILE A 550 27.11 5.44 14.01
C ILE A 550 27.13 3.95 14.36
N ASN A 551 25.95 3.33 14.20
CA ASN A 551 25.70 1.95 14.61
C ASN A 551 26.60 0.98 13.82
N GLU A 552 26.69 1.19 12.51
CA GLU A 552 27.60 0.45 11.63
C GLU A 552 27.91 1.24 10.36
N ILE A 553 29.17 1.20 9.92
CA ILE A 553 29.55 1.40 8.51
C ILE A 553 30.46 0.23 8.14
N VAL A 554 30.09 -0.55 7.13
CA VAL A 554 30.92 -1.63 6.56
C VAL A 554 31.15 -1.36 5.08
N ILE A 555 32.37 -1.62 4.63
CA ILE A 555 32.73 -1.80 3.21
C ILE A 555 33.57 -3.07 3.13
N ASP A 556 33.00 -4.18 2.66
CA ASP A 556 33.73 -5.43 2.43
C ASP A 556 34.04 -5.62 0.95
N LEU A 557 35.33 -5.76 0.65
CA LEU A 557 35.87 -6.09 -0.67
C LEU A 557 36.52 -7.50 -0.59
N PRO A 558 36.66 -8.24 -1.70
CA PRO A 558 37.32 -9.54 -1.69
C PRO A 558 38.70 -9.57 -1.01
N ILE A 559 39.51 -8.51 -1.16
CA ILE A 559 40.88 -8.42 -0.63
C ILE A 559 41.04 -7.62 0.67
N ALA A 560 40.01 -6.90 1.11
CA ALA A 560 40.11 -5.93 2.20
C ALA A 560 38.74 -5.58 2.77
N GLY A 561 38.69 -5.07 3.99
CA GLY A 561 37.44 -4.63 4.61
C GLY A 561 37.66 -3.45 5.54
N LEU A 562 36.68 -2.56 5.58
CA LEU A 562 36.56 -1.50 6.57
C LEU A 562 35.30 -1.76 7.40
N ARG A 563 35.44 -1.79 8.72
CA ARG A 563 34.33 -1.63 9.66
C ARG A 563 34.56 -0.36 10.48
N PHE A 564 33.52 0.40 10.73
CA PHE A 564 33.53 1.56 11.59
C PHE A 564 32.25 1.59 12.41
N THR A 565 32.36 1.87 13.71
CA THR A 565 31.25 2.20 14.60
C THR A 565 31.64 3.39 15.47
N GLY A 566 30.68 4.09 16.06
CA GLY A 566 31.02 5.18 16.98
C GLY A 566 29.82 5.96 17.48
N HIS A 567 30.11 6.99 18.27
CA HIS A 567 29.13 7.98 18.69
C HIS A 567 29.81 9.33 18.89
N ALA A 568 29.11 10.40 18.55
CA ALA A 568 29.43 11.78 18.89
C ALA A 568 28.25 12.39 19.66
N HIS A 569 28.54 13.23 20.64
CA HIS A 569 27.54 13.98 21.39
C HIS A 569 28.04 15.39 21.65
N ALA A 570 27.12 16.34 21.51
CA ALA A 570 27.33 17.74 21.82
C ALA A 570 26.80 18.03 23.22
N GLU A 571 27.64 18.56 24.10
CA GLU A 571 27.28 18.99 25.46
C GLU A 571 27.16 20.51 25.48
N GLN A 572 25.98 21.01 25.87
CA GLN A 572 25.77 22.43 26.11
C GLN A 572 26.48 22.85 27.40
N GLY A 573 27.41 23.80 27.29
CA GLY A 573 28.15 24.33 28.45
C GLY A 573 27.33 25.34 29.26
N GLU A 574 27.47 25.32 30.58
CA GLU A 574 26.97 26.36 31.48
C GLU A 574 27.96 27.54 31.55
N ASP A 575 27.52 28.78 31.28
CA ASP A 575 28.35 29.99 31.38
C ASP A 575 29.10 30.05 32.74
N PRO A 576 30.45 29.96 32.78
CA PRO A 576 31.40 30.33 31.72
C PRO A 576 32.12 29.18 30.97
N GLU A 577 31.72 27.92 31.15
CA GLU A 577 32.33 26.78 30.45
C GLU A 577 31.78 26.69 29.01
N PRO A 578 32.64 26.65 27.97
CA PRO A 578 32.20 26.55 26.58
C PRO A 578 31.67 25.14 26.28
N GLY A 579 30.62 25.06 25.47
CA GLY A 579 30.07 23.77 25.01
C GLY A 579 31.11 22.92 24.28
N MET A 580 31.00 21.60 24.43
CA MET A 580 31.96 20.62 23.94
C MET A 580 31.28 19.61 23.02
N LEU A 581 31.82 19.43 21.82
CA LEU A 581 31.56 18.22 21.04
C LEU A 581 32.59 17.18 21.44
N SER A 582 32.17 15.98 21.81
CA SER A 582 33.09 14.85 22.00
C SER A 582 32.56 13.60 21.32
N GLY A 583 33.47 12.70 20.94
CA GLY A 583 33.11 11.45 20.28
C GLY A 583 34.15 10.36 20.44
N ALA A 584 33.68 9.12 20.34
CA ALA A 584 34.49 7.92 20.34
C ALA A 584 34.05 7.01 19.18
N ALA A 585 35.02 6.49 18.44
CA ALA A 585 34.81 5.59 17.32
C ALA A 585 35.76 4.38 17.40
N GLU A 586 35.30 3.23 16.94
CA GLU A 586 36.10 2.03 16.77
C GLU A 586 36.12 1.64 15.29
N MET A 587 37.32 1.55 14.71
CA MET A 587 37.55 1.28 13.29
C MET A 587 38.44 0.04 13.14
N GLU A 588 38.03 -0.87 12.26
CA GLU A 588 38.76 -2.09 11.94
C GLU A 588 39.08 -2.12 10.44
N ILE A 589 40.36 -2.34 10.09
CA ILE A 589 40.80 -2.46 8.70
C ILE A 589 41.41 -3.84 8.47
N ARG A 590 40.73 -4.65 7.65
CA ARG A 590 41.16 -5.95 7.12
C ARG A 590 41.91 -5.72 5.80
N GLY A 591 43.03 -6.41 5.56
CA GLY A 591 43.73 -6.35 4.27
C GLY A 591 44.45 -5.04 3.95
N LEU A 592 44.75 -4.18 4.93
CA LEU A 592 45.40 -2.87 4.75
C LEU A 592 46.67 -2.91 3.89
N ASP A 593 47.49 -3.97 4.03
CA ASP A 593 48.70 -4.16 3.21
C ASP A 593 48.34 -4.29 1.72
N THR A 594 47.34 -5.10 1.37
CA THR A 594 46.86 -5.32 0.00
C THR A 594 46.24 -4.08 -0.63
N VAL A 595 45.44 -3.31 0.14
CA VAL A 595 44.88 -2.02 -0.34
C VAL A 595 45.99 -1.06 -0.73
N VAL A 596 47.07 -1.00 0.06
CA VAL A 596 48.22 -0.14 -0.19
C VAL A 596 48.99 -0.59 -1.43
N GLU A 597 49.16 -1.89 -1.66
CA GLU A 597 49.77 -2.42 -2.89
C GLU A 597 48.94 -2.08 -4.14
N TYR A 598 47.62 -2.23 -4.08
CA TYR A 598 46.71 -1.81 -5.16
C TYR A 598 46.76 -0.29 -5.41
N ALA A 599 46.66 0.53 -4.37
CA ALA A 599 46.76 1.99 -4.49
C ALA A 599 48.10 2.43 -5.11
N LEU A 600 49.19 1.73 -4.78
CA LEU A 600 50.51 1.95 -5.40
C LEU A 600 50.59 1.44 -6.84
N ALA A 601 49.83 0.44 -7.25
CA ALA A 601 49.76 0.00 -8.64
C ALA A 601 49.05 1.03 -9.54
N PHE A 602 47.92 1.59 -9.07
CA PHE A 602 47.12 2.58 -9.81
C PHE A 602 47.62 4.03 -9.67
N SER A 603 48.54 4.33 -8.74
CA SER A 603 49.08 5.68 -8.54
C SER A 603 49.99 6.16 -9.69
N GLY A 604 49.44 7.04 -10.53
CA GLY A 604 50.11 7.64 -11.69
C GLY A 604 51.24 8.65 -11.41
N SER A 605 51.63 8.90 -10.15
CA SER A 605 52.78 9.76 -9.83
C SER A 605 53.56 9.28 -8.60
N GLU A 606 54.87 9.55 -8.60
CA GLU A 606 55.77 9.21 -7.48
C GLU A 606 55.41 9.97 -6.19
N ALA A 607 54.95 11.23 -6.30
CA ALA A 607 54.50 12.00 -5.14
C ALA A 607 53.29 11.34 -4.45
N ALA A 608 52.29 10.90 -5.23
CA ALA A 608 51.15 10.16 -4.69
C ALA A 608 51.56 8.79 -4.11
N ARG A 609 52.54 8.09 -4.74
CA ARG A 609 53.09 6.84 -4.17
C ARG A 609 53.73 7.08 -2.79
N GLN A 610 54.53 8.13 -2.65
CA GLN A 610 55.15 8.49 -1.37
C GLN A 610 54.12 8.91 -0.32
N GLN A 611 53.06 9.63 -0.71
CA GLN A 611 51.94 9.97 0.17
C GLN A 611 51.18 8.73 0.66
N ILE A 612 50.87 7.78 -0.23
CA ILE A 612 50.23 6.49 0.11
C ILE A 612 51.08 5.70 1.11
N VAL A 613 52.39 5.57 0.86
CA VAL A 613 53.32 4.90 1.80
C VAL A 613 53.39 5.62 3.15
N GLY A 614 53.38 6.96 3.16
CA GLY A 614 53.36 7.76 4.39
C GLY A 614 52.12 7.51 5.23
N ILE A 615 50.93 7.64 4.63
CA ILE A 615 49.64 7.38 5.30
C ILE A 615 49.58 5.94 5.81
N ALA A 616 49.93 4.96 4.96
CA ALA A 616 49.97 3.55 5.34
C ALA A 616 50.92 3.27 6.52
N THR A 617 52.06 3.96 6.60
CA THR A 617 53.02 3.81 7.70
C THR A 617 52.45 4.38 9.01
N ILE A 618 51.80 5.55 8.95
CA ILE A 618 51.16 6.18 10.12
C ILE A 618 50.03 5.28 10.65
N LEU A 619 49.15 4.78 9.78
CA LEU A 619 48.07 3.86 10.15
C LEU A 619 48.61 2.58 10.82
N LYS A 620 49.64 1.95 10.25
CA LYS A 620 50.25 0.73 10.82
C LYS A 620 50.99 0.94 12.14
N LEU A 621 51.39 2.19 12.45
CA LEU A 621 52.01 2.57 13.73
C LEU A 621 50.98 2.93 14.79
N ALA A 622 49.83 3.49 14.40
CA ALA A 622 48.74 3.85 15.32
C ALA A 622 47.81 2.67 15.67
N SER A 623 47.69 1.67 14.79
CA SER A 623 46.82 0.50 14.97
C SER A 623 47.28 -0.47 16.06
N GLU A 624 46.35 -0.99 16.86
CA GLU A 624 46.52 -2.30 17.50
C GLU A 624 46.38 -3.39 16.43
N LYS A 625 47.25 -4.40 16.44
CA LYS A 625 47.10 -5.56 15.56
C LYS A 625 46.35 -6.68 16.27
N ARG A 626 45.22 -7.08 15.72
CA ARG A 626 44.45 -8.26 16.14
C ARG A 626 44.51 -9.33 15.05
N SER A 627 44.14 -10.56 15.41
CA SER A 627 43.95 -11.65 14.45
C SER A 627 42.51 -12.14 14.48
N THR A 628 41.95 -12.46 13.32
CA THR A 628 40.69 -13.23 13.22
C THR A 628 40.91 -14.68 13.65
N ASP A 629 39.84 -15.45 13.85
CA ASP A 629 39.92 -16.89 14.11
C ASP A 629 40.57 -17.65 12.92
N ASP A 630 40.43 -17.14 11.70
CA ASP A 630 41.10 -17.64 10.49
C ASP A 630 42.57 -17.17 10.36
N GLY A 631 43.05 -16.33 11.27
CA GLY A 631 44.44 -15.85 11.34
C GLY A 631 44.77 -14.63 10.48
N GLU A 632 43.78 -13.97 9.86
CA GLU A 632 43.99 -12.71 9.13
C GLU A 632 44.35 -11.57 10.09
N VAL A 633 45.15 -10.60 9.63
CA VAL A 633 45.55 -9.45 10.44
C VAL A 633 44.54 -8.30 10.29
N LEU A 634 43.90 -7.95 11.41
CA LEU A 634 43.08 -6.75 11.54
C LEU A 634 43.91 -5.61 12.15
N HIS A 635 43.75 -4.42 11.59
CA HIS A 635 44.25 -3.16 12.17
C HIS A 635 43.11 -2.47 12.90
N PHE A 636 43.15 -2.48 14.23
CA PHE A 636 42.13 -1.90 15.11
C PHE A 636 42.53 -0.50 15.60
N PHE A 637 41.58 0.42 15.57
CA PHE A 637 41.75 1.81 16.02
C PHE A 637 40.54 2.22 16.86
N ARG A 638 40.75 2.38 18.17
CA ARG A 638 39.85 3.15 19.03
C ARG A 638 40.31 4.61 19.01
N VAL A 639 39.47 5.49 18.47
CA VAL A 639 39.70 6.92 18.34
C VAL A 639 38.78 7.65 19.30
N GLU A 640 39.33 8.50 20.16
CA GLU A 640 38.58 9.37 21.08
C GLU A 640 39.02 10.81 20.82
N GLY A 641 38.07 11.73 20.64
CA GLY A 641 38.39 13.13 20.33
C GLY A 641 37.33 14.14 20.78
N ASP A 642 37.74 15.40 20.90
CA ASP A 642 36.85 16.52 21.24
C ASP A 642 37.20 17.82 20.51
N SER A 643 36.27 18.78 20.58
CA SER A 643 36.41 20.13 20.01
C SER A 643 37.46 21.01 20.71
N GLN A 644 38.11 20.54 21.78
CA GLN A 644 39.24 21.23 22.42
C GLN A 644 40.59 20.78 21.82
N GLY A 645 40.58 19.85 20.86
CA GLY A 645 41.76 19.41 20.12
C GLY A 645 42.51 18.24 20.77
N ARG A 646 41.95 17.60 21.79
CA ARG A 646 42.42 16.29 22.26
C ARG A 646 42.05 15.25 21.20
N LEU A 647 43.04 14.49 20.73
CA LEU A 647 42.83 13.33 19.87
C LEU A 647 43.70 12.16 20.33
N VAL A 648 43.04 11.12 20.82
CA VAL A 648 43.67 9.92 21.37
C VAL A 648 43.34 8.73 20.46
N VAL A 649 44.37 7.97 20.07
CA VAL A 649 44.21 6.74 19.28
C VAL A 649 44.87 5.58 20.01
N ASN A 650 44.09 4.54 20.31
CA ASN A 650 44.49 3.37 21.11
C ASN A 650 45.18 3.75 22.43
N GLY A 651 44.69 4.82 23.08
CA GLY A 651 45.24 5.36 24.34
C GLY A 651 46.43 6.32 24.20
N ASN A 652 46.88 6.63 22.97
CA ASN A 652 48.02 7.51 22.71
C ASN A 652 47.55 8.86 22.13
N ASP A 653 47.98 9.97 22.71
CA ASP A 653 47.76 11.32 22.15
C ASP A 653 48.53 11.48 20.83
N LEU A 654 47.80 11.72 19.73
CA LEU A 654 48.37 11.97 18.40
C LEU A 654 48.31 13.46 17.99
N GLY A 655 47.72 14.34 18.80
CA GLY A 655 47.60 15.77 18.49
C GLY A 655 48.97 16.43 18.25
N ALA A 656 49.98 16.00 19.01
CA ALA A 656 51.37 16.43 18.87
C ALA A 656 52.04 16.00 17.54
N LEU A 657 51.52 14.99 16.84
CA LEU A 657 52.01 14.57 15.52
C LEU A 657 51.26 15.28 14.38
N LEU A 658 49.96 15.51 14.54
CA LEU A 658 49.14 16.17 13.51
C LEU A 658 49.39 17.69 13.44
N MET A 659 49.53 18.37 14.59
CA MET A 659 49.84 19.81 14.61
C MET A 659 51.31 20.15 14.31
N GLY A 660 52.17 19.16 14.04
CA GLY A 660 53.55 19.36 13.58
C GLY A 660 53.70 19.56 12.07
N GLY A 661 52.60 19.60 11.30
CA GLY A 661 52.61 19.52 9.83
C GLY A 661 52.61 20.84 9.04
N THR A 662 52.39 21.99 9.68
CA THR A 662 52.31 23.31 9.02
C THR A 662 53.58 24.16 9.22
N PRO A 663 54.22 24.64 8.13
CA PRO A 663 55.31 25.63 8.19
C PRO A 663 54.79 27.08 8.26
#